data_AF-A0A6I6F032-F1
#
_entry.id   AF-A0A6I6F032-F1
#
_cell.length_a   1.000
_cell.length_b   1.000
_cell.length_c   1.000
_cell.angle_alpha   90.00
_cell.angle_beta   90.00
_cell.angle_gamma   90.00
#
_symmetry.space_group_name_H-M   'P 1'
#
loop_
_entity.id
_entity.type
_entity.pdbx_description
1 polymer ?
#
loop_
_entity_poly.entity_id
_entity_poly.type
_entity_poly.pdbx_seq_one_letter_code
_entity_poly.pdbx_strand_id
1 'polypeptide(L)'
;MKGDHGVDAEVIVVGAGPAGATAAYWLARHGRRVLLLDAQEFPRPKTCGDAIGAPAVRLLGDMGVLRRLAGEHGDPPPVRGTRVRVHQRWRTFTHEPGDSGLTMPRTVLDEALLAQAVAAGAGLLTRTRAVRLLRDDGAVVGVEVVGVEVSRSGRDAQLLAPVVVVACGAASDALLPPPSGGGAPTGRGHGVRGYVSGLTGLTDMLEIHMPVADPAGHGHPPSYGWVHPTGPSTANVGVGILGAWPDGDPDGLWDGFVRTLRDTDPRFTHLRQDTRPETAPLRFDFTPERCAAPGMVLVGDAAGMVSPFTGHGIGPAMESGRLAAAAIHRRLRPGTVAPPDLSGYVRSLRSSFVGHFEDGDRSARRHLMVWRTLHSTFEGERPLFTLGREALLFPDGCDERHVTRLLDDATGVLGASAPRLRADLLAVSEVLLDAVRTDWPFLGRITALGRGVPTVPLRPALFTLLAGRLVAPGSRPAAAVLAAASVELGCLAALAGLSVTEGTHDADAPPAPTAANWGNMLALLVGDFLLAKANELAARTGTEVSRTVTHALATATQGRIRQLRHAHDPHLTTTERVAILTEQTATLFALPCELGALLAGAPPADVTALAAYGRHLGLAFQLTEEARSATGRPTRLGTTLASDLAAGTFGVPVLHVLNLDDGVSTRLRTLLARRARRPLDDRQVRTVIRLVREGQGDRAAQELATHYADQARAALRHFAPGPVRDSMERLVDHTLGPPPGSAPA
;
A
#
# COMPACT_ATOMS: atom_id res chain seq x y z
N MET A 1 17.42 64.77 7.87
CA MET A 1 16.40 63.85 8.42
C MET A 1 17.09 62.54 8.73
N LYS A 2 17.50 62.34 10.00
CA LYS A 2 18.10 61.09 10.50
C LYS A 2 16.96 60.17 10.94
N GLY A 3 17.07 58.91 10.55
CA GLY A 3 16.04 57.88 10.63
C GLY A 3 15.59 57.58 12.04
N ASP A 4 14.28 57.45 12.18
CA ASP A 4 13.61 56.99 13.38
C ASP A 4 13.35 55.49 13.27
N HIS A 5 13.64 54.79 14.38
CA HIS A 5 13.46 53.36 14.70
C HIS A 5 14.60 52.42 14.29
N GLY A 6 15.38 51.95 15.27
CA GLY A 6 16.54 51.04 15.15
C GLY A 6 16.23 49.59 14.74
N VAL A 7 15.40 49.38 13.72
CA VAL A 7 15.15 48.09 13.06
C VAL A 7 15.30 48.22 11.55
N ASP A 8 16.05 47.31 10.92
CA ASP A 8 16.32 47.31 9.48
C ASP A 8 15.09 46.93 8.65
N ALA A 9 14.20 46.11 9.20
CA ALA A 9 12.95 45.70 8.58
C ALA A 9 11.86 45.39 9.64
N GLU A 10 10.60 45.35 9.21
CA GLU A 10 9.53 44.77 10.05
C GLU A 10 9.61 43.24 10.07
N VAL A 11 10.06 42.64 8.97
CA VAL A 11 10.26 41.18 8.88
C VAL A 11 11.52 40.88 8.08
N ILE A 12 12.37 40.02 8.61
CA ILE A 12 13.49 39.44 7.86
C ILE A 12 13.10 38.01 7.46
N VAL A 13 13.26 37.68 6.18
CA VAL A 13 13.06 36.32 5.66
C VAL A 13 14.40 35.75 5.23
N VAL A 14 14.80 34.64 5.84
CA VAL A 14 16.10 33.99 5.61
C VAL A 14 15.92 32.80 4.68
N GLY A 15 16.34 32.95 3.42
CA GLY A 15 16.23 31.97 2.34
C GLY A 15 15.16 32.38 1.32
N ALA A 16 15.55 32.52 0.05
CA ALA A 16 14.71 32.92 -1.07
C ALA A 16 14.24 31.76 -1.95
N GLY A 17 14.14 30.55 -1.37
CA GLY A 17 13.44 29.44 -2.00
C GLY A 17 11.91 29.59 -1.96
N PRO A 18 11.14 28.57 -2.38
CA PRO A 18 9.69 28.68 -2.52
C PRO A 18 8.95 29.15 -1.27
N ALA A 19 9.32 28.66 -0.08
CA ALA A 19 8.70 29.11 1.18
C ALA A 19 8.97 30.59 1.47
N GLY A 20 10.24 31.01 1.40
CA GLY A 20 10.65 32.35 1.77
C GLY A 20 10.23 33.42 0.76
N ALA A 21 10.34 33.14 -0.54
CA ALA A 21 9.84 34.01 -1.59
C ALA A 21 8.30 34.18 -1.49
N THR A 22 7.57 33.11 -1.18
CA THR A 22 6.12 33.18 -0.96
C THR A 22 5.79 34.01 0.29
N ALA A 23 6.48 33.79 1.40
CA ALA A 23 6.28 34.60 2.62
C ALA A 23 6.57 36.08 2.36
N ALA A 24 7.68 36.39 1.70
CA ALA A 24 8.09 37.75 1.37
C ALA A 24 7.07 38.44 0.44
N TYR A 25 6.60 37.74 -0.61
CA TYR A 25 5.56 38.24 -1.50
C TYR A 25 4.30 38.66 -0.75
N TRP A 26 3.73 37.76 0.06
CA TRP A 26 2.47 38.04 0.76
C TRP A 26 2.62 39.12 1.83
N LEU A 27 3.75 39.13 2.56
CA LEU A 27 4.05 40.20 3.51
C LEU A 27 4.18 41.57 2.83
N ALA A 28 4.88 41.64 1.69
CA ALA A 28 5.03 42.88 0.93
C ALA A 28 3.68 43.35 0.35
N ARG A 29 2.85 42.43 -0.17
CA ARG A 29 1.46 42.72 -0.59
C ARG A 29 0.59 43.25 0.54
N HIS A 30 0.87 42.84 1.77
CA HIS A 30 0.23 43.35 2.98
C HIS A 30 0.83 44.67 3.50
N GLY A 31 1.72 45.31 2.73
CA GLY A 31 2.33 46.60 3.05
C GLY A 31 3.43 46.56 4.10
N ARG A 32 4.00 45.37 4.38
CA ARG A 32 5.10 45.23 5.36
C ARG A 32 6.45 45.55 4.74
N ARG A 33 7.34 46.16 5.54
CA ARG A 33 8.76 46.32 5.17
C ARG A 33 9.48 44.99 5.37
N VAL A 34 9.71 44.27 4.27
CA VAL A 34 10.34 42.95 4.28
C VAL A 34 11.74 43.01 3.69
N LEU A 35 12.69 42.36 4.35
CA LEU A 35 14.03 42.10 3.83
C LEU A 35 14.22 40.59 3.63
N LEU A 36 14.35 40.17 2.37
CA LEU A 36 14.57 38.79 1.94
C LEU A 36 16.06 38.57 1.71
N LEU A 37 16.64 37.58 2.39
CA LEU A 37 18.06 37.25 2.34
C LEU A 37 18.26 35.89 1.67
N ASP A 38 19.27 35.75 0.81
CA ASP A 38 19.75 34.42 0.38
C ASP A 38 21.28 34.40 0.27
N ALA A 39 21.86 33.24 0.60
CA ALA A 39 23.30 33.03 0.52
C ALA A 39 23.80 32.91 -0.93
N GLN A 40 22.92 32.61 -1.88
CA GLN A 40 23.24 32.44 -3.29
C GLN A 40 22.76 33.63 -4.13
N GLU A 41 23.30 33.76 -5.32
CA GLU A 41 22.80 34.66 -6.37
C GLU A 41 21.88 33.87 -7.31
N PHE A 42 20.85 34.52 -7.86
CA PHE A 42 19.87 33.91 -8.76
C PHE A 42 20.15 34.30 -10.22
N PRO A 43 19.89 33.40 -11.20
CA PRO A 43 19.38 32.04 -11.04
C PRO A 43 20.39 31.10 -10.37
N ARG A 44 19.90 30.17 -9.55
CA ARG A 44 20.75 29.24 -8.77
C ARG A 44 20.37 27.78 -8.98
N PRO A 45 21.33 26.85 -8.99
CA PRO A 45 21.03 25.43 -8.96
C PRO A 45 20.46 25.03 -7.60
N LYS A 46 19.42 24.18 -7.59
CA LYS A 46 18.90 23.57 -6.36
C LYS A 46 18.42 22.15 -6.61
N THR A 47 19.02 21.19 -5.91
CA THR A 47 18.69 19.77 -5.99
C THR A 47 17.25 19.50 -5.53
N CYS A 48 16.41 19.03 -6.46
CA CYS A 48 14.97 18.78 -6.31
C CYS A 48 14.49 17.92 -7.49
N GLY A 49 13.36 17.24 -7.33
CA GLY A 49 12.70 16.49 -8.41
C GLY A 49 11.85 17.34 -9.36
N ASP A 50 11.78 18.66 -9.19
CA ASP A 50 11.07 19.62 -10.07
C ASP A 50 9.55 19.48 -10.20
N ALA A 51 8.95 18.47 -9.55
CA ALA A 51 7.52 18.24 -9.55
C ALA A 51 6.77 19.23 -8.64
N ILE A 52 5.82 19.95 -9.23
CA ILE A 52 4.93 20.90 -8.55
C ILE A 52 3.51 20.34 -8.58
N GLY A 53 2.93 20.10 -7.40
CA GLY A 53 1.59 19.56 -7.28
C GLY A 53 0.51 20.62 -7.55
N ALA A 54 -0.68 20.18 -7.94
CA ALA A 54 -1.81 21.07 -8.28
C ALA A 54 -2.11 22.17 -7.22
N PRO A 55 -2.08 21.90 -5.90
CA PRO A 55 -2.27 22.96 -4.90
C PRO A 55 -1.21 24.07 -4.97
N ALA A 56 0.04 23.71 -5.26
CA ALA A 56 1.13 24.68 -5.41
C ALA A 56 1.00 25.49 -6.72
N VAL A 57 0.53 24.85 -7.80
CA VAL A 57 0.23 25.53 -9.07
C VAL A 57 -0.84 26.62 -8.87
N ARG A 58 -1.88 26.35 -8.07
CA ARG A 58 -2.90 27.38 -7.72
C ARG A 58 -2.26 28.58 -7.01
N LEU A 59 -1.39 28.35 -6.02
CA LEU A 59 -0.66 29.42 -5.32
C LEU A 59 0.25 30.22 -6.26
N LEU A 60 0.92 29.56 -7.21
CA LEU A 60 1.70 30.25 -8.26
C LEU A 60 0.79 31.16 -9.12
N GLY A 61 -0.43 30.71 -9.40
CA GLY A 61 -1.46 31.50 -10.09
C GLY A 61 -1.85 32.74 -9.30
N ASP A 62 -2.19 32.59 -8.02
CA ASP A 62 -2.58 33.69 -7.12
C ASP A 62 -1.48 34.76 -6.98
N MET A 63 -0.22 34.33 -6.99
CA MET A 63 0.94 35.23 -6.93
C MET A 63 1.24 35.92 -8.27
N GLY A 64 0.65 35.46 -9.38
CA GLY A 64 0.93 35.91 -10.74
C GLY A 64 2.19 35.30 -11.37
N VAL A 65 2.80 34.30 -10.71
CA VAL A 65 4.04 33.65 -11.16
C VAL A 65 3.80 32.83 -12.43
N LEU A 66 2.65 32.16 -12.58
CA LEU A 66 2.34 31.41 -13.80
C LEU A 66 2.33 32.31 -15.05
N ARG A 67 1.81 33.54 -14.93
CA ARG A 67 1.82 34.52 -16.04
C ARG A 67 3.24 34.94 -16.41
N ARG A 68 4.11 35.11 -15.41
CA ARG A 68 5.52 35.42 -15.60
C ARG A 68 6.23 34.26 -16.33
N LEU A 69 6.06 33.04 -15.83
CA LEU A 69 6.63 31.83 -16.44
C LEU A 69 6.18 31.68 -17.89
N ALA A 70 4.89 31.87 -18.17
CA ALA A 70 4.36 31.82 -19.53
C ALA A 70 5.00 32.87 -20.46
N GLY A 71 5.22 34.09 -19.96
CA GLY A 71 5.85 35.17 -20.74
C GLY A 71 7.35 34.99 -20.98
N GLU A 72 8.07 34.39 -20.03
CA GLU A 72 9.53 34.25 -20.08
C GLU A 72 9.99 32.90 -20.67
N HIS A 73 9.20 31.83 -20.50
CA HIS A 73 9.57 30.45 -20.82
C HIS A 73 8.50 29.68 -21.62
N GLY A 74 7.35 30.29 -21.93
CA GLY A 74 6.21 29.62 -22.55
C GLY A 74 5.35 28.84 -21.54
N ASP A 75 4.23 28.30 -22.01
CA ASP A 75 3.31 27.56 -21.14
C ASP A 75 3.93 26.23 -20.68
N PRO A 76 4.11 26.02 -19.37
CA PRO A 76 4.65 24.76 -18.87
C PRO A 76 3.67 23.62 -19.16
N PRO A 77 4.14 22.46 -19.65
CA PRO A 77 3.27 21.34 -19.94
C PRO A 77 2.58 20.86 -18.65
N PRO A 78 1.25 20.64 -18.67
CA PRO A 78 0.53 20.21 -17.49
C PRO A 78 0.88 18.75 -17.16
N VAL A 79 1.01 18.49 -15.87
CA VAL A 79 1.11 17.14 -15.33
C VAL A 79 -0.28 16.72 -14.86
N ARG A 80 -0.83 15.65 -15.44
CA ARG A 80 -2.20 15.17 -15.15
C ARG A 80 -2.31 14.33 -13.90
N GLY A 81 -1.18 13.91 -13.32
CA GLY A 81 -1.14 13.11 -12.11
C GLY A 81 0.15 12.32 -11.97
N THR A 82 0.08 11.24 -11.20
CA THR A 82 1.21 10.37 -10.87
C THR A 82 0.89 8.93 -11.22
N ARG A 83 1.84 8.22 -11.82
CA ARG A 83 1.78 6.76 -12.03
C ARG A 83 2.87 6.09 -11.21
N VAL A 84 2.51 5.01 -10.53
CA VAL A 84 3.40 4.25 -9.66
C VAL A 84 3.61 2.87 -10.27
N ARG A 85 4.86 2.53 -10.57
CA ARG A 85 5.26 1.18 -10.99
C ARG A 85 5.63 0.38 -9.76
N VAL A 86 4.89 -0.70 -9.51
CA VAL A 86 5.23 -1.71 -8.50
C VAL A 86 5.68 -2.96 -9.23
N HIS A 87 6.98 -3.27 -9.15
CA HIS A 87 7.65 -4.27 -10.01
C HIS A 87 7.44 -3.97 -11.51
N GLN A 88 6.50 -4.67 -12.16
CA GLN A 88 6.20 -4.59 -13.59
C GLN A 88 4.77 -4.11 -13.90
N ARG A 89 3.99 -3.75 -12.87
CA ARG A 89 2.60 -3.29 -13.05
C ARG A 89 2.47 -1.83 -12.66
N TRP A 90 1.68 -1.09 -13.44
CA TRP A 90 1.42 0.33 -13.23
C TRP A 90 0.09 0.56 -12.52
N ARG A 91 0.08 1.51 -11.58
CA ARG A 91 -1.12 2.11 -11.02
C ARG A 91 -1.10 3.60 -11.30
N THR A 92 -2.23 4.14 -11.75
CA THR A 92 -2.34 5.54 -12.16
C THR A 92 -3.26 6.32 -11.24
N PHE A 93 -2.79 7.48 -10.78
CA PHE A 93 -3.52 8.44 -9.96
C PHE A 93 -3.64 9.74 -10.77
N THR A 94 -4.86 10.12 -11.12
CA THR A 94 -5.11 11.35 -11.90
C THR A 94 -5.63 12.46 -10.98
N HIS A 95 -5.31 13.71 -11.32
CA HIS A 95 -5.90 14.88 -10.69
C HIS A 95 -7.37 15.03 -11.07
N GLU A 96 -8.13 15.72 -10.23
CA GLU A 96 -9.52 16.08 -10.51
C GLU A 96 -9.62 16.93 -11.79
N PRO A 97 -10.74 16.86 -12.52
CA PRO A 97 -10.94 17.68 -13.71
C PRO A 97 -10.74 19.18 -13.43
N GLY A 98 -9.82 19.81 -14.15
CA GLY A 98 -9.46 21.23 -13.98
C GLY A 98 -8.24 21.47 -13.08
N ASP A 99 -7.73 20.44 -12.40
CA ASP A 99 -6.46 20.50 -11.67
C ASP A 99 -5.32 19.88 -12.48
N SER A 100 -4.16 20.53 -12.44
CA SER A 100 -2.93 20.01 -13.02
C SER A 100 -1.73 20.40 -12.17
N GLY A 101 -0.79 19.47 -12.03
CA GLY A 101 0.57 19.81 -11.63
C GLY A 101 1.37 20.38 -12.80
N LEU A 102 2.65 20.64 -12.56
CA LEU A 102 3.63 20.93 -13.61
C LEU A 102 5.02 20.46 -13.16
N THR A 103 5.93 20.27 -14.11
CA THR A 103 7.34 20.02 -13.82
C THR A 103 8.17 21.20 -14.31
N MET A 104 8.98 21.80 -13.44
CA MET A 104 9.80 22.95 -13.78
C MET A 104 11.13 22.92 -13.03
N PRO A 105 12.28 23.06 -13.72
CA PRO A 105 13.57 23.19 -13.07
C PRO A 105 13.56 24.28 -11.99
N ARG A 106 14.11 23.95 -10.81
CA ARG A 106 14.18 24.90 -9.69
C ARG A 106 14.95 26.19 -10.00
N THR A 107 15.87 26.17 -10.97
CA THR A 107 16.56 27.37 -11.46
C THR A 107 15.57 28.41 -11.98
N VAL A 108 14.57 27.96 -12.74
CA VAL A 108 13.52 28.78 -13.35
C VAL A 108 12.44 29.13 -12.33
N LEU A 109 11.93 28.14 -11.59
CA LEU A 109 10.87 28.36 -10.61
C LEU A 109 11.27 29.34 -9.50
N ASP A 110 12.46 29.14 -8.90
CA ASP A 110 12.89 29.97 -7.79
C ASP A 110 13.17 31.41 -8.24
N GLU A 111 13.73 31.60 -9.44
CA GLU A 111 13.96 32.93 -10.02
C GLU A 111 12.64 33.67 -10.24
N ALA A 112 11.64 33.01 -10.83
CA ALA A 112 10.33 33.61 -11.06
C ALA A 112 9.61 33.97 -9.74
N LEU A 113 9.71 33.11 -8.72
CA LEU A 113 9.17 33.38 -7.39
C LEU A 113 9.86 34.57 -6.72
N LEU A 114 11.19 34.62 -6.79
CA LEU A 114 11.99 35.72 -6.25
C LEU A 114 11.67 37.04 -6.92
N ALA A 115 11.68 37.07 -8.26
CA ALA A 115 11.34 38.24 -9.05
C ALA A 115 9.93 38.75 -8.70
N GLN A 116 8.99 37.83 -8.47
CA GLN A 116 7.64 38.20 -8.09
C GLN A 116 7.55 38.77 -6.67
N ALA A 117 8.31 38.24 -5.70
CA ALA A 117 8.40 38.80 -4.36
C ALA A 117 9.00 40.22 -4.36
N VAL A 118 10.06 40.44 -5.15
CA VAL A 118 10.69 41.77 -5.32
C VAL A 118 9.72 42.74 -6.00
N ALA A 119 9.03 42.32 -7.06
CA ALA A 119 8.04 43.14 -7.74
C ALA A 119 6.86 43.52 -6.82
N ALA A 120 6.56 42.71 -5.80
CA ALA A 120 5.56 43.02 -4.78
C ALA A 120 6.05 44.01 -3.70
N GLY A 121 7.35 44.36 -3.68
CA GLY A 121 7.94 45.35 -2.77
C GLY A 121 8.89 44.79 -1.70
N ALA A 122 9.25 43.50 -1.75
CA ALA A 122 10.26 42.95 -0.84
C ALA A 122 11.67 43.45 -1.22
N GLY A 123 12.43 43.93 -0.23
CA GLY A 123 13.86 44.22 -0.42
C GLY A 123 14.66 42.92 -0.48
N LEU A 124 15.63 42.82 -1.40
CA LEU A 124 16.44 41.62 -1.59
C LEU A 124 17.90 41.91 -1.23
N LEU A 125 18.52 40.98 -0.49
CA LEU A 125 19.98 40.87 -0.36
C LEU A 125 20.42 39.47 -0.76
N THR A 126 21.14 39.37 -1.88
CA THR A 126 21.75 38.10 -2.34
C THR A 126 23.17 37.96 -1.80
N ARG A 127 23.79 36.79 -1.98
CA ARG A 127 25.14 36.50 -1.46
C ARG A 127 25.32 36.89 0.02
N THR A 128 24.23 36.76 0.79
CA THR A 128 24.12 37.20 2.19
C THR A 128 23.59 36.03 3.01
N ARG A 129 24.49 35.39 3.74
CA ARG A 129 24.19 34.22 4.56
C ARG A 129 23.94 34.64 6.00
N ALA A 130 22.77 34.31 6.54
CA ALA A 130 22.56 34.34 7.99
C ALA A 130 23.40 33.24 8.64
N VAL A 131 24.15 33.60 9.69
CA VAL A 131 25.03 32.69 10.43
C VAL A 131 24.57 32.47 11.87
N ARG A 132 23.77 33.39 12.43
CA ARG A 132 23.25 33.28 13.79
C ARG A 132 21.95 34.05 13.96
N LEU A 133 21.04 33.55 14.79
CA LEU A 133 19.87 34.29 15.25
C LEU A 133 20.25 35.18 16.44
N LEU A 134 19.90 36.47 16.37
CA LEU A 134 20.10 37.41 17.46
C LEU A 134 18.94 37.28 18.46
N ARG A 135 19.25 37.25 19.76
CA ARG A 135 18.26 37.06 20.81
C ARG A 135 18.36 38.15 21.87
N ASP A 136 17.21 38.60 22.34
CA ASP A 136 17.04 39.49 23.49
C ASP A 136 15.92 38.94 24.38
N ASP A 137 16.18 38.81 25.68
CA ASP A 137 15.30 38.17 26.67
C ASP A 137 14.61 36.88 26.17
N GLY A 138 15.37 36.01 25.51
CA GLY A 138 14.90 34.74 24.94
C GLY A 138 14.15 34.83 23.60
N ALA A 139 13.72 36.03 23.18
CA ALA A 139 13.08 36.27 21.89
C ALA A 139 14.08 36.54 20.77
N VAL A 140 13.78 36.13 19.54
CA VAL A 140 14.58 36.44 18.35
C VAL A 140 14.26 37.86 17.89
N VAL A 141 15.28 38.69 17.73
CA VAL A 141 15.13 40.13 17.37
C VAL A 141 15.88 40.50 16.08
N GLY A 142 16.46 39.52 15.40
CA GLY A 142 17.23 39.75 14.18
C GLY A 142 18.13 38.58 13.82
N VAL A 143 19.03 38.83 12.88
CA VAL A 143 20.01 37.87 12.38
C VAL A 143 21.38 38.50 12.21
N GLU A 144 22.42 37.74 12.55
CA GLU A 144 23.79 38.04 12.13
C GLU A 144 24.02 37.46 10.75
N VAL A 145 24.62 38.26 9.87
CA VAL A 145 24.82 37.95 8.45
C VAL A 145 26.27 38.15 8.04
N VAL A 146 26.70 37.34 7.08
CA VAL A 146 27.97 37.51 6.37
C VAL A 146 27.71 37.52 4.87
N GLY A 147 28.35 38.42 4.13
CA GLY A 147 28.11 38.54 2.70
C GLY A 147 28.70 39.80 2.07
N VAL A 148 29.00 39.70 0.77
CA VAL A 148 29.63 40.77 -0.01
C VAL A 148 28.73 42.00 -0.11
N GLU A 149 27.41 41.82 -0.18
CA GLU A 149 26.47 42.93 -0.27
C GLU A 149 26.36 43.72 1.04
N VAL A 150 26.41 43.06 2.19
CA VAL A 150 26.40 43.72 3.51
C VAL A 150 27.68 44.54 3.68
N SER A 151 28.84 43.96 3.35
CA SER A 151 30.13 44.66 3.39
C SER A 151 30.20 45.85 2.43
N ARG A 152 29.59 45.77 1.23
CA ARG A 152 29.57 46.86 0.24
C ARG A 152 28.55 47.96 0.54
N SER A 153 27.42 47.61 1.16
CA SER A 153 26.34 48.56 1.47
C SER A 153 26.56 49.36 2.76
N GLY A 154 27.63 49.05 3.52
CA GLY A 154 27.91 49.69 4.81
C GLY A 154 26.88 49.37 5.88
N ARG A 155 26.05 48.34 5.69
CA ARG A 155 25.12 47.84 6.70
C ARG A 155 25.89 47.08 7.77
N ASP A 156 25.38 47.13 9.00
CA ASP A 156 25.92 46.32 10.08
C ASP A 156 25.81 44.82 9.71
N ALA A 157 26.74 44.01 10.20
CA ALA A 157 26.67 42.54 10.10
C ALA A 157 25.48 41.98 10.91
N GLN A 158 24.77 42.83 11.65
CA GLN A 158 23.56 42.52 12.39
C GLN A 158 22.37 43.24 11.74
N LEU A 159 21.37 42.47 11.33
CA LEU A 159 20.11 42.99 10.79
C LEU A 159 18.99 42.73 11.80
N LEU A 160 18.30 43.79 12.21
CA LEU A 160 17.28 43.75 13.27
C LEU A 160 15.86 43.78 12.68
N ALA A 161 15.00 42.91 13.21
CA ALA A 161 13.58 42.89 12.91
C ALA A 161 12.80 42.22 14.05
N PRO A 162 11.57 42.68 14.34
CA PRO A 162 10.72 42.08 15.39
C PRO A 162 10.28 40.64 15.04
N VAL A 163 10.39 40.24 13.77
CA VAL A 163 10.10 38.87 13.32
C VAL A 163 11.12 38.39 12.29
N VAL A 164 11.64 37.18 12.50
CA VAL A 164 12.47 36.44 11.54
C VAL A 164 11.71 35.20 11.03
N VAL A 165 11.58 35.08 9.71
CA VAL A 165 11.07 33.88 9.04
C VAL A 165 12.26 33.05 8.56
N VAL A 166 12.45 31.87 9.14
CA VAL A 166 13.53 30.95 8.75
C VAL A 166 13.05 30.02 7.65
N ALA A 167 13.56 30.23 6.44
CA ALA A 167 13.17 29.55 5.20
C ALA A 167 14.39 28.99 4.41
N CYS A 168 15.52 28.77 5.08
CA CYS A 168 16.78 28.30 4.46
C CYS A 168 16.82 26.79 4.16
N GLY A 169 15.66 26.12 4.24
CA GLY A 169 15.50 24.70 3.98
C GLY A 169 16.31 23.81 4.94
N ALA A 170 16.81 22.67 4.46
CA ALA A 170 17.61 21.74 5.27
C ALA A 170 18.92 22.34 5.83
N ALA A 171 19.40 23.48 5.31
CA ALA A 171 20.54 24.20 5.87
C ALA A 171 20.20 24.92 7.21
N SER A 172 18.93 24.87 7.66
CA SER A 172 18.48 25.46 8.92
C SER A 172 19.19 24.89 10.14
N ASP A 173 19.75 23.69 10.05
CA ASP A 173 20.47 23.04 11.16
C ASP A 173 21.72 23.84 11.59
N ALA A 174 22.26 24.70 10.70
CA ALA A 174 23.33 25.63 11.05
C ALA A 174 22.86 26.89 11.81
N LEU A 175 21.55 27.20 11.78
CA LEU A 175 20.95 28.37 12.44
C LEU A 175 20.15 28.02 13.69
N LEU A 176 19.63 26.80 13.75
CA LEU A 176 18.77 26.33 14.82
C LEU A 176 19.56 25.43 15.77
N PRO A 177 19.31 25.50 17.09
CA PRO A 177 19.91 24.56 18.01
C PRO A 177 19.47 23.13 17.65
N PRO A 178 20.32 22.12 17.90
CA PRO A 178 19.93 20.73 17.72
C PRO A 178 18.72 20.41 18.61
N PRO A 179 17.81 19.53 18.16
CA PRO A 179 16.65 19.14 18.96
C PRO A 179 17.09 18.53 20.29
N SER A 180 16.39 18.89 21.37
CA SER A 180 16.68 18.42 22.74
C SER A 180 16.38 16.92 22.86
N GLY A 181 17.42 16.08 22.86
CA GLY A 181 17.30 14.63 23.05
C GLY A 181 18.46 13.88 22.40
N GLY A 182 19.22 13.09 23.18
CA GLY A 182 20.46 12.42 22.75
C GLY A 182 20.30 11.22 21.80
N GLY A 183 19.30 11.22 20.92
CA GLY A 183 19.08 10.20 19.90
C GLY A 183 19.44 10.69 18.50
N ALA A 184 19.69 9.77 17.56
CA ALA A 184 19.83 10.11 16.15
C ALA A 184 18.55 10.81 15.65
N PRO A 185 18.65 11.91 14.88
CA PRO A 185 17.48 12.64 14.40
C PRO A 185 16.58 11.74 13.53
N THR A 186 15.39 11.43 14.03
CA THR A 186 14.34 10.74 13.28
C THR A 186 13.74 11.69 12.23
N GLY A 187 13.20 11.16 11.12
CA GLY A 187 12.61 12.01 10.06
C GLY A 187 13.64 12.73 9.18
N ARG A 188 14.78 12.10 8.90
CA ARG A 188 15.77 12.55 7.90
C ARG A 188 15.77 11.61 6.69
N GLY A 189 16.25 12.07 5.55
CA GLY A 189 16.49 11.25 4.36
C GLY A 189 17.35 11.96 3.33
N HIS A 190 17.54 11.34 2.17
CA HIS A 190 18.38 11.87 1.10
C HIS A 190 17.73 11.61 -0.26
N GLY A 191 17.91 12.53 -1.20
CA GLY A 191 17.56 12.33 -2.60
C GLY A 191 18.79 12.48 -3.47
N VAL A 192 18.96 11.56 -4.42
CA VAL A 192 19.99 11.62 -5.47
C VAL A 192 19.29 11.91 -6.78
N ARG A 193 19.67 12.99 -7.48
CA ARG A 193 18.95 13.51 -8.65
C ARG A 193 19.88 13.82 -9.81
N GLY A 194 19.48 13.50 -11.04
CA GLY A 194 20.14 13.94 -12.27
C GLY A 194 19.14 14.24 -13.39
N TYR A 195 19.57 15.02 -14.39
CA TYR A 195 18.80 15.23 -15.62
C TYR A 195 19.26 14.27 -16.71
N VAL A 196 18.29 13.80 -17.48
CA VAL A 196 18.53 12.87 -18.58
C VAL A 196 17.78 13.29 -19.85
N SER A 197 18.33 12.91 -20.99
CA SER A 197 17.79 13.14 -22.33
C SER A 197 17.79 11.85 -23.16
N GLY A 198 17.30 11.92 -24.40
CA GLY A 198 17.23 10.77 -25.32
C GLY A 198 16.10 9.80 -24.99
N LEU A 199 15.10 10.25 -24.23
CA LEU A 199 13.93 9.44 -23.87
C LEU A 199 12.88 9.47 -24.98
N THR A 200 12.09 8.41 -25.09
CA THR A 200 10.99 8.31 -26.06
C THR A 200 9.68 7.94 -25.35
N GLY A 201 8.54 8.43 -25.84
CA GLY A 201 7.22 8.05 -25.30
C GLY A 201 7.00 8.39 -23.81
N LEU A 202 7.56 9.51 -23.34
CA LEU A 202 7.22 10.04 -22.01
C LEU A 202 5.75 10.42 -21.94
N THR A 203 5.12 10.19 -20.79
CA THR A 203 3.74 10.59 -20.52
C THR A 203 3.68 11.94 -19.82
N ASP A 204 2.53 12.59 -19.80
CA ASP A 204 2.21 13.81 -19.04
C ASP A 204 1.96 13.54 -17.55
N MET A 205 2.70 12.56 -16.99
CA MET A 205 2.50 12.03 -15.64
C MET A 205 3.85 11.96 -14.92
N LEU A 206 3.86 12.23 -13.62
CA LEU A 206 5.01 11.91 -12.78
C LEU A 206 5.09 10.39 -12.62
N GLU A 207 6.27 9.80 -12.74
CA GLU A 207 6.44 8.36 -12.55
C GLU A 207 7.22 8.08 -11.27
N ILE A 208 6.69 7.18 -10.45
CA ILE A 208 7.37 6.66 -9.26
C ILE A 208 7.65 5.18 -9.50
N HIS A 209 8.89 4.76 -9.30
CA HIS A 209 9.35 3.39 -9.52
C HIS A 209 9.70 2.74 -8.19
N MET A 210 9.11 1.57 -7.94
CA MET A 210 9.39 0.80 -6.73
C MET A 210 9.25 -0.71 -6.99
N PRO A 211 10.14 -1.54 -6.43
CA PRO A 211 11.36 -1.13 -5.76
C PRO A 211 12.45 -0.59 -6.68
N VAL A 212 13.35 0.20 -6.10
CA VAL A 212 14.70 0.40 -6.63
C VAL A 212 15.64 -0.50 -5.86
N ALA A 213 16.43 -1.30 -6.57
CA ALA A 213 17.45 -2.14 -5.97
C ALA A 213 18.47 -1.29 -5.20
N ASP A 214 18.76 -1.66 -3.96
CA ASP A 214 19.83 -1.07 -3.15
C ASP A 214 21.14 -1.84 -3.45
N PRO A 215 22.19 -1.20 -4.00
CA PRO A 215 23.48 -1.84 -4.26
C PRO A 215 24.12 -2.45 -3.01
N ALA A 216 23.80 -1.95 -1.82
CA ALA A 216 24.42 -2.35 -0.57
C ALA A 216 23.62 -3.44 0.20
N GLY A 217 22.43 -3.82 -0.29
CA GLY A 217 21.63 -4.91 0.29
C GLY A 217 21.19 -4.68 1.74
N HIS A 218 21.21 -3.44 2.24
CA HIS A 218 21.02 -3.15 3.66
C HIS A 218 19.55 -3.05 4.09
N GLY A 219 18.59 -3.22 3.17
CA GLY A 219 17.17 -3.30 3.51
C GLY A 219 16.60 -2.06 4.21
N HIS A 220 17.27 -0.90 4.10
CA HIS A 220 16.79 0.37 4.65
C HIS A 220 15.77 1.05 3.70
N PRO A 221 14.80 1.82 4.24
CA PRO A 221 13.50 2.06 3.63
C PRO A 221 13.44 3.27 2.66
N PRO A 222 12.32 3.41 1.91
CA PRO A 222 12.13 2.98 0.53
C PRO A 222 13.04 3.77 -0.42
N SER A 223 13.96 3.09 -1.10
CA SER A 223 14.53 3.58 -2.35
C SER A 223 13.41 3.56 -3.40
N TYR A 224 12.68 4.66 -3.50
CA TYR A 224 11.79 4.90 -4.63
C TYR A 224 12.55 5.70 -5.67
N GLY A 225 12.38 5.33 -6.92
CA GLY A 225 12.88 6.07 -8.06
C GLY A 225 11.80 7.01 -8.54
N TRP A 226 12.18 8.13 -9.14
CA TRP A 226 11.25 8.97 -9.88
C TRP A 226 11.74 9.25 -11.28
N VAL A 227 10.79 9.47 -12.18
CA VAL A 227 10.99 10.06 -13.51
C VAL A 227 9.94 11.14 -13.68
N HIS A 228 10.38 12.40 -13.68
CA HIS A 228 9.51 13.55 -13.86
C HIS A 228 9.82 14.20 -15.22
N PRO A 229 8.86 14.21 -16.15
CA PRO A 229 9.10 14.74 -17.49
C PRO A 229 9.37 16.24 -17.42
N THR A 230 10.50 16.69 -17.97
CA THR A 230 10.83 18.12 -18.13
C THR A 230 10.62 18.61 -19.56
N GLY A 231 10.33 17.68 -20.47
CA GLY A 231 10.04 17.92 -21.88
C GLY A 231 9.67 16.61 -22.59
N PRO A 232 9.47 16.63 -23.92
CA PRO A 232 9.04 15.44 -24.68
C PRO A 232 10.04 14.28 -24.64
N SER A 233 11.33 14.57 -24.49
CA SER A 233 12.43 13.60 -24.53
C SER A 233 13.43 13.78 -23.38
N THR A 234 13.08 14.56 -22.35
CA THR A 234 13.94 14.90 -21.21
C THR A 234 13.19 14.71 -19.89
N ALA A 235 13.91 14.29 -18.86
CA ALA A 235 13.34 14.11 -17.53
C ALA A 235 14.33 14.47 -16.41
N ASN A 236 13.76 14.88 -15.28
CA ASN A 236 14.44 14.84 -13.99
C ASN A 236 14.23 13.44 -13.39
N VAL A 237 15.33 12.73 -13.16
CA VAL A 237 15.33 11.36 -12.63
C VAL A 237 16.04 11.35 -11.29
N GLY A 238 15.67 10.43 -10.42
CA GLY A 238 16.42 10.24 -9.19
C GLY A 238 15.88 9.16 -8.28
N VAL A 239 16.54 9.00 -7.14
CA VAL A 239 16.20 8.01 -6.11
C VAL A 239 16.15 8.70 -4.76
N GLY A 240 15.09 8.44 -4.00
CA GLY A 240 14.90 8.96 -2.65
C GLY A 240 15.09 7.87 -1.62
N ILE A 241 15.80 8.17 -0.54
CA ILE A 241 16.00 7.29 0.62
C ILE A 241 15.36 7.97 1.83
N LEU A 242 14.52 7.23 2.55
CA LEU A 242 13.93 7.71 3.79
C LEU A 242 14.64 7.06 4.98
N GLY A 243 15.07 7.88 5.93
CA GLY A 243 15.81 7.43 7.10
C GLY A 243 17.31 7.73 7.03
N ALA A 244 18.03 7.23 8.03
CA ALA A 244 19.48 7.37 8.09
C ALA A 244 20.14 6.60 6.93
N TRP A 245 21.12 7.22 6.29
CA TRP A 245 21.96 6.59 5.28
C TRP A 245 23.44 6.87 5.61
N PRO A 246 23.97 6.25 6.69
CA PRO A 246 25.38 6.37 7.04
C PRO A 246 26.23 5.73 5.94
N ASP A 247 27.33 6.37 5.55
CA ASP A 247 28.29 5.86 4.56
C ASP A 247 27.67 5.52 3.18
N GLY A 248 26.57 6.19 2.83
CA GLY A 248 25.85 5.97 1.57
C GLY A 248 26.70 6.22 0.32
N ASP A 249 26.39 5.48 -0.73
CA ASP A 249 26.97 5.62 -2.08
C ASP A 249 25.95 6.20 -3.07
N PRO A 250 25.86 7.54 -3.21
CA PRO A 250 25.01 8.21 -4.19
C PRO A 250 25.23 7.78 -5.63
N ASP A 251 26.50 7.60 -6.01
CA ASP A 251 26.86 7.28 -7.40
C ASP A 251 26.41 5.84 -7.72
N GLY A 252 26.66 4.88 -6.82
CA GLY A 252 26.17 3.51 -6.97
C GLY A 252 24.64 3.38 -6.98
N LEU A 253 23.94 4.14 -6.13
CA LEU A 253 22.47 4.15 -6.10
C LEU A 253 21.87 4.71 -7.39
N TRP A 254 22.44 5.81 -7.89
CA TRP A 254 22.07 6.40 -9.17
C TRP A 254 22.29 5.42 -10.32
N ASP A 255 23.49 4.85 -10.41
CA ASP A 255 23.86 3.94 -11.49
C ASP A 255 22.99 2.68 -11.52
N GLY A 256 22.68 2.12 -10.35
CA GLY A 256 21.77 0.98 -10.21
C GLY A 256 20.37 1.28 -10.74
N PHE A 257 19.82 2.46 -10.42
CA PHE A 257 18.49 2.84 -10.87
C PHE A 257 18.44 3.14 -12.37
N VAL A 258 19.40 3.92 -12.90
CA VAL A 258 19.46 4.23 -14.34
C VAL A 258 19.64 2.96 -15.18
N ARG A 259 20.46 2.01 -14.73
CA ARG A 259 20.60 0.69 -15.37
C ARG A 259 19.27 -0.07 -15.39
N THR A 260 18.59 -0.11 -14.25
CA THR A 260 17.26 -0.73 -14.14
C THR A 260 16.25 -0.13 -15.12
N LEU A 261 16.24 1.20 -15.29
CA LEU A 261 15.37 1.87 -16.26
C LEU A 261 15.69 1.42 -17.69
N ARG A 262 16.98 1.40 -18.08
CA ARG A 262 17.42 0.96 -19.42
C ARG A 262 17.05 -0.50 -19.71
N ASP A 263 17.18 -1.37 -18.72
CA ASP A 263 16.99 -2.81 -18.89
C ASP A 263 15.50 -3.21 -18.88
N THR A 264 14.65 -2.43 -18.21
CA THR A 264 13.24 -2.81 -17.98
C THR A 264 12.21 -1.97 -18.74
N ASP A 265 12.60 -0.85 -19.34
CA ASP A 265 11.68 0.05 -20.01
C ASP A 265 12.24 0.57 -21.35
N PRO A 266 11.67 0.17 -22.50
CA PRO A 266 12.15 0.56 -23.83
C PRO A 266 12.26 2.07 -24.05
N ARG A 267 11.50 2.88 -23.30
CA ARG A 267 11.53 4.34 -23.39
C ARG A 267 12.88 4.93 -23.00
N PHE A 268 13.66 4.18 -22.22
CA PHE A 268 14.94 4.59 -21.64
C PHE A 268 16.15 3.94 -22.33
N THR A 269 15.95 3.13 -23.38
CA THR A 269 17.05 2.45 -24.10
C THR A 269 18.14 3.41 -24.59
N HIS A 270 17.76 4.61 -25.01
CA HIS A 270 18.67 5.65 -25.49
C HIS A 270 18.94 6.75 -24.45
N LEU A 271 18.65 6.49 -23.17
CA LEU A 271 18.87 7.46 -22.09
C LEU A 271 20.32 7.94 -22.05
N ARG A 272 20.50 9.26 -22.09
CA ARG A 272 21.76 9.97 -21.88
C ARG A 272 21.66 10.78 -20.60
N GLN A 273 22.71 10.74 -19.79
CA GLN A 273 22.80 11.55 -18.59
C GLN A 273 23.41 12.91 -18.94
N ASP A 274 22.68 13.98 -18.69
CA ASP A 274 23.09 15.34 -19.08
C ASP A 274 23.93 16.02 -18.00
N THR A 275 23.71 15.66 -16.73
CA THR A 275 24.40 16.24 -15.57
C THR A 275 24.92 15.17 -14.63
N ARG A 276 25.96 15.46 -13.85
CA ARG A 276 26.35 14.61 -12.71
C ARG A 276 25.17 14.53 -11.71
N PRO A 277 24.88 13.37 -11.09
CA PRO A 277 23.90 13.30 -10.03
C PRO A 277 24.31 14.16 -8.84
N GLU A 278 23.32 14.82 -8.23
CA GLU A 278 23.47 15.63 -7.04
C GLU A 278 22.70 15.01 -5.88
N THR A 279 23.26 15.08 -4.67
CA THR A 279 22.61 14.61 -3.45
C THR A 279 22.10 15.78 -2.63
N ALA A 280 20.89 15.65 -2.07
CA ALA A 280 20.36 16.61 -1.11
C ALA A 280 19.66 15.94 0.09
N PRO A 281 19.80 16.53 1.28
CA PRO A 281 19.08 16.06 2.46
C PRO A 281 17.59 16.43 2.38
N LEU A 282 16.76 15.55 2.93
CA LEU A 282 15.31 15.69 3.07
C LEU A 282 14.93 15.70 4.55
N ARG A 283 13.93 16.51 4.90
CA ARG A 283 13.46 16.71 6.27
C ARG A 283 11.98 16.41 6.42
N PHE A 284 11.67 15.36 7.15
CA PHE A 284 10.32 14.84 7.43
C PHE A 284 9.97 14.94 8.93
N ASP A 285 10.68 15.79 9.67
CA ASP A 285 10.59 15.96 11.11
C ASP A 285 9.68 17.14 11.50
N PHE A 286 8.56 17.28 10.79
CA PHE A 286 7.57 18.32 11.04
C PHE A 286 6.94 18.18 12.43
N THR A 287 6.93 19.28 13.18
CA THR A 287 6.26 19.38 14.48
C THR A 287 5.73 20.80 14.62
N PRO A 288 4.41 21.06 14.61
CA PRO A 288 3.89 22.42 14.61
C PRO A 288 4.44 23.29 15.74
N GLU A 289 4.64 22.72 16.93
CA GLU A 289 5.07 23.40 18.15
C GLU A 289 6.48 23.98 18.04
N ARG A 290 7.35 23.38 17.22
CA ARG A 290 8.71 23.88 16.97
C ARG A 290 8.75 25.02 15.95
N CYS A 291 7.65 25.23 15.22
CA CYS A 291 7.62 26.12 14.05
C CYS A 291 7.41 27.58 14.43
N ALA A 292 7.21 27.90 15.71
CA ALA A 292 7.14 29.27 16.21
C ALA A 292 7.87 29.39 17.55
N ALA A 293 8.57 30.51 17.72
CA ALA A 293 9.12 30.97 18.99
C ALA A 293 8.90 32.50 19.06
N PRO A 294 9.09 33.14 20.23
CA PRO A 294 9.03 34.61 20.29
C PRO A 294 9.98 35.23 19.26
N GLY A 295 9.41 35.97 18.30
CA GLY A 295 10.15 36.66 17.23
C GLY A 295 10.62 35.80 16.06
N MET A 296 10.22 34.52 16.00
CA MET A 296 10.66 33.61 14.93
C MET A 296 9.57 32.64 14.49
N VAL A 297 9.52 32.36 13.18
CA VAL A 297 8.77 31.23 12.63
C VAL A 297 9.61 30.42 11.65
N LEU A 298 9.34 29.12 11.55
CA LEU A 298 9.94 28.20 10.58
C LEU A 298 8.92 27.89 9.47
N VAL A 299 9.38 27.81 8.21
CA VAL A 299 8.56 27.48 7.03
C VAL A 299 9.29 26.46 6.13
N GLY A 300 8.54 25.71 5.33
CA GLY A 300 9.08 24.70 4.39
C GLY A 300 10.00 23.66 5.03
N ASP A 301 11.08 23.26 4.35
CA ASP A 301 11.96 22.20 4.87
C ASP A 301 12.65 22.57 6.19
N ALA A 302 12.81 23.85 6.51
CA ALA A 302 13.31 24.29 7.82
C ALA A 302 12.36 23.87 8.97
N ALA A 303 11.05 23.86 8.67
CA ALA A 303 10.01 23.33 9.53
C ALA A 303 9.84 21.81 9.42
N GLY A 304 10.59 21.11 8.56
CA GLY A 304 10.46 19.67 8.33
C GLY A 304 9.29 19.26 7.43
N MET A 305 8.77 20.19 6.61
CA MET A 305 7.54 20.02 5.83
C MET A 305 7.74 19.33 4.47
N VAL A 306 8.49 18.22 4.44
CA VAL A 306 8.55 17.34 3.26
C VAL A 306 7.66 16.13 3.51
N SER A 307 6.88 15.71 2.50
CA SER A 307 6.06 14.50 2.60
C SER A 307 6.98 13.28 2.75
N PRO A 308 6.82 12.47 3.82
CA PRO A 308 7.60 11.25 3.99
C PRO A 308 7.24 10.20 2.95
N PHE A 309 6.06 10.22 2.33
CA PHE A 309 5.71 9.19 1.34
C PHE A 309 6.24 9.49 -0.06
N THR A 310 6.15 10.74 -0.50
CA THR A 310 6.42 11.12 -1.91
C THR A 310 7.64 12.03 -2.09
N GLY A 311 8.25 12.51 -1.00
CA GLY A 311 9.29 13.54 -1.07
C GLY A 311 8.78 14.92 -1.53
N HIS A 312 7.46 15.10 -1.67
CA HIS A 312 6.88 16.37 -2.12
C HIS A 312 6.99 17.44 -1.02
N GLY A 313 7.60 18.59 -1.34
CA GLY A 313 7.82 19.68 -0.39
C GLY A 313 7.46 21.08 -0.89
N ILE A 314 7.40 21.33 -2.21
CA ILE A 314 7.20 22.69 -2.76
C ILE A 314 5.83 23.28 -2.33
N GLY A 315 4.75 22.50 -2.44
CA GLY A 315 3.43 22.95 -2.02
C GLY A 315 3.34 23.30 -0.53
N PRO A 316 3.66 22.38 0.38
CA PRO A 316 3.72 22.67 1.82
C PRO A 316 4.67 23.84 2.17
N ALA A 317 5.80 23.97 1.46
CA ALA A 317 6.73 25.08 1.62
C ALA A 317 6.08 26.43 1.28
N MET A 318 5.45 26.56 0.12
CA MET A 318 4.77 27.80 -0.28
C MET A 318 3.60 28.12 0.65
N GLU A 319 2.76 27.14 0.97
CA GLU A 319 1.59 27.34 1.80
C GLU A 319 1.95 27.72 3.23
N SER A 320 2.98 27.11 3.84
CA SER A 320 3.50 27.53 5.14
C SER A 320 4.03 28.97 5.11
N GLY A 321 4.71 29.38 4.02
CA GLY A 321 5.12 30.76 3.79
C GLY A 321 3.94 31.75 3.77
N ARG A 322 2.86 31.39 3.07
CA ARG A 322 1.61 32.19 3.02
C ARG A 322 0.92 32.28 4.38
N LEU A 323 0.82 31.16 5.11
CA LEU A 323 0.23 31.13 6.45
C LEU A 323 1.05 31.95 7.46
N ALA A 324 2.38 31.88 7.39
CA ALA A 324 3.28 32.69 8.20
C ALA A 324 3.07 34.18 7.92
N ALA A 325 3.04 34.58 6.63
CA ALA A 325 2.77 35.95 6.23
C ALA A 325 1.43 36.47 6.80
N ALA A 326 0.36 35.68 6.69
CA ALA A 326 -0.96 36.04 7.21
C ALA A 326 -1.00 36.13 8.74
N ALA A 327 -0.27 35.27 9.46
CA ALA A 327 -0.19 35.30 10.92
C ALA A 327 0.59 36.54 11.41
N ILE A 328 1.73 36.81 10.78
CA ILE A 328 2.56 37.99 11.07
C ILE A 328 1.78 39.27 10.79
N HIS A 329 1.15 39.39 9.61
CA HIS A 329 0.41 40.60 9.25
C HIS A 329 -0.74 40.90 10.24
N ARG A 330 -1.46 39.89 10.73
CA ARG A 330 -2.57 40.07 11.70
C ARG A 330 -2.10 40.61 13.07
N ARG A 331 -0.87 40.29 13.48
CA ARG A 331 -0.40 40.52 14.85
C ARG A 331 0.67 41.60 14.97
N LEU A 332 1.53 41.75 13.96
CA LEU A 332 2.55 42.79 13.94
C LEU A 332 1.90 44.17 13.78
N ARG A 333 2.22 45.12 14.64
CA ARG A 333 1.74 46.51 14.53
C ARG A 333 2.86 47.37 13.94
N PRO A 334 2.54 48.35 13.08
CA PRO A 334 3.56 49.27 12.58
C PRO A 334 4.32 49.94 13.73
N GLY A 335 5.64 50.00 13.65
CA GLY A 335 6.50 50.65 14.66
C GLY A 335 6.76 49.85 15.94
N THR A 336 6.22 48.64 16.12
CA THR A 336 6.54 47.82 17.30
C THR A 336 7.84 47.05 17.12
N VAL A 337 8.72 47.15 18.11
CA VAL A 337 9.98 46.37 18.20
C VAL A 337 9.74 45.03 18.93
N ALA A 338 8.73 44.96 19.79
CA ALA A 338 8.40 43.75 20.52
C ALA A 338 7.86 42.64 19.59
N PRO A 339 8.28 41.38 19.79
CA PRO A 339 7.79 40.26 18.99
C PRO A 339 6.28 40.04 19.16
N PRO A 340 5.51 39.85 18.08
CA PRO A 340 4.09 39.50 18.17
C PRO A 340 3.89 38.06 18.66
N ASP A 341 2.74 37.79 19.29
CA ASP A 341 2.29 36.41 19.53
C ASP A 341 1.88 35.74 18.22
N LEU A 342 2.66 34.73 17.82
CA LEU A 342 2.50 33.95 16.59
C LEU A 342 1.91 32.55 16.83
N SER A 343 1.30 32.28 17.99
CA SER A 343 0.59 31.02 18.28
C SER A 343 -0.53 30.69 17.27
N GLY A 344 -1.08 31.71 16.60
CA GLY A 344 -2.03 31.54 15.49
C GLY A 344 -1.45 30.81 14.28
N TYR A 345 -0.14 30.95 14.02
CA TYR A 345 0.56 30.20 12.97
C TYR A 345 0.62 28.71 13.31
N VAL A 346 1.02 28.36 14.53
CA VAL A 346 1.06 26.96 15.01
C VAL A 346 -0.32 26.29 14.88
N ARG A 347 -1.41 26.98 15.26
CA ARG A 347 -2.78 26.48 15.08
C ARG A 347 -3.15 26.27 13.61
N SER A 348 -2.72 27.17 12.73
CA SER A 348 -2.94 27.04 11.29
C SER A 348 -2.18 25.85 10.72
N LEU A 349 -0.91 25.68 11.10
CA LEU A 349 -0.12 24.52 10.72
C LEU A 349 -0.74 23.20 11.21
N ARG A 350 -1.21 23.17 12.46
CA ARG A 350 -1.86 21.98 13.03
C ARG A 350 -3.09 21.56 12.24
N SER A 351 -3.97 22.52 11.94
CA SER A 351 -5.21 22.27 11.19
C SER A 351 -4.95 21.93 9.71
N SER A 352 -3.95 22.53 9.08
CA SER A 352 -3.67 22.32 7.65
C SER A 352 -2.82 21.08 7.36
N PHE A 353 -1.91 20.67 8.26
CA PHE A 353 -0.82 19.75 7.88
C PHE A 353 -0.60 18.54 8.80
N VAL A 354 -1.00 18.56 10.07
CA VAL A 354 -0.68 17.43 10.98
C VAL A 354 -1.29 16.13 10.48
N GLY A 355 -2.60 16.11 10.19
CA GLY A 355 -3.25 14.92 9.63
C GLY A 355 -2.59 14.45 8.33
N HIS A 356 -2.24 15.38 7.43
CA HIS A 356 -1.59 15.06 6.16
C HIS A 356 -0.22 14.38 6.34
N PHE A 357 0.66 14.92 7.19
CA PHE A 357 1.99 14.35 7.40
C PHE A 357 1.97 13.08 8.27
N GLU A 358 1.07 12.98 9.25
CA GLU A 358 0.85 11.75 10.01
C GLU A 358 0.34 10.61 9.13
N ASP A 359 -0.63 10.90 8.25
CA ASP A 359 -1.13 9.93 7.28
C ASP A 359 -0.04 9.56 6.26
N GLY A 360 0.79 10.52 5.86
CA GLY A 360 1.96 10.29 5.02
C GLY A 360 2.98 9.35 5.67
N ASP A 361 3.35 9.59 6.93
CA ASP A 361 4.31 8.76 7.67
C ASP A 361 3.76 7.36 7.91
N ARG A 362 2.48 7.27 8.30
CA ARG A 362 1.77 5.99 8.46
C ARG A 362 1.69 5.23 7.14
N SER A 363 1.41 5.91 6.03
CA SER A 363 1.36 5.32 4.69
C SER A 363 2.73 4.84 4.24
N ALA A 364 3.79 5.62 4.48
CA ALA A 364 5.16 5.22 4.19
C ALA A 364 5.55 3.97 4.99
N ARG A 365 5.32 3.93 6.32
CA ARG A 365 5.61 2.75 7.17
C ARG A 365 4.79 1.51 6.79
N ARG A 366 3.50 1.67 6.49
CA ARG A 366 2.64 0.56 6.03
C ARG A 366 3.07 0.05 4.66
N HIS A 367 3.35 0.95 3.73
CA HIS A 367 3.86 0.60 2.42
C HIS A 367 5.19 -0.16 2.54
N LEU A 368 6.08 0.25 3.44
CA LEU A 368 7.34 -0.45 3.69
C LEU A 368 7.15 -1.90 4.17
N MET A 369 6.21 -2.12 5.09
CA MET A 369 5.88 -3.47 5.55
C MET A 369 5.32 -4.32 4.41
N VAL A 370 4.32 -3.80 3.71
CA VAL A 370 3.68 -4.47 2.56
C VAL A 370 4.73 -4.75 1.47
N TRP A 371 5.57 -3.79 1.15
CA TRP A 371 6.62 -3.91 0.15
C TRP A 371 7.69 -4.94 0.53
N ARG A 372 8.18 -4.96 1.78
CA ARG A 372 9.15 -5.99 2.22
C ARG A 372 8.59 -7.39 2.10
N THR A 373 7.31 -7.57 2.46
CA THR A 373 6.63 -8.85 2.27
C THR A 373 6.53 -9.19 0.80
N LEU A 374 5.98 -8.29 -0.02
CA LEU A 374 5.76 -8.55 -1.44
C LEU A 374 7.07 -8.75 -2.18
N HIS A 375 8.11 -7.95 -1.96
CA HIS A 375 9.38 -8.15 -2.64
C HIS A 375 9.94 -9.57 -2.46
N SER A 376 9.69 -10.20 -1.29
CA SER A 376 10.06 -11.59 -1.03
C SER A 376 9.07 -12.64 -1.59
N THR A 377 7.83 -12.27 -1.96
CA THR A 377 6.76 -13.22 -2.28
C THR A 377 5.77 -12.81 -3.40
N PHE A 378 6.00 -11.70 -4.12
CA PHE A 378 5.04 -11.08 -5.05
C PHE A 378 4.73 -11.97 -6.24
N GLU A 379 5.66 -12.84 -6.61
CA GLU A 379 5.53 -13.83 -7.68
C GLU A 379 4.99 -15.18 -7.18
N GLY A 380 4.77 -15.32 -5.87
CA GLY A 380 4.23 -16.55 -5.30
C GLY A 380 2.76 -16.75 -5.68
N GLU A 381 2.42 -17.90 -6.24
CA GLU A 381 1.04 -18.35 -6.54
C GLU A 381 0.25 -18.77 -5.28
N ARG A 382 0.63 -18.24 -4.10
CA ARG A 382 -0.02 -18.61 -2.84
C ARG A 382 -1.25 -17.75 -2.60
N PRO A 383 -2.28 -18.29 -1.90
CA PRO A 383 -3.57 -17.61 -1.79
C PRO A 383 -3.50 -16.20 -1.19
N LEU A 384 -2.83 -16.01 -0.04
CA LEU A 384 -2.77 -14.69 0.63
C LEU A 384 -1.95 -13.68 -0.17
N PHE A 385 -0.87 -14.12 -0.82
CA PHE A 385 -0.01 -13.23 -1.62
C PHE A 385 -0.69 -12.82 -2.92
N THR A 386 -1.40 -13.75 -3.55
CA THR A 386 -2.23 -13.45 -4.72
C THR A 386 -3.33 -12.46 -4.36
N LEU A 387 -4.05 -12.68 -3.25
CA LEU A 387 -5.05 -11.74 -2.73
C LEU A 387 -4.46 -10.36 -2.43
N GLY A 388 -3.30 -10.31 -1.75
CA GLY A 388 -2.61 -9.07 -1.43
C GLY A 388 -2.15 -8.31 -2.68
N ARG A 389 -1.57 -9.01 -3.66
CA ARG A 389 -1.16 -8.45 -4.95
C ARG A 389 -2.34 -7.83 -5.69
N GLU A 390 -3.44 -8.56 -5.82
CA GLU A 390 -4.64 -8.08 -6.51
C GLU A 390 -5.29 -6.90 -5.77
N ALA A 391 -5.36 -6.96 -4.43
CA ALA A 391 -5.84 -5.85 -3.60
C ALA A 391 -5.03 -4.56 -3.78
N LEU A 392 -3.71 -4.68 -3.98
CA LEU A 392 -2.80 -3.54 -4.16
C LEU A 392 -2.80 -2.97 -5.58
N LEU A 393 -3.12 -3.81 -6.55
CA LEU A 393 -3.21 -3.42 -7.96
C LEU A 393 -4.63 -3.05 -8.36
N PHE A 394 -5.57 -3.17 -7.42
CA PHE A 394 -6.96 -2.78 -7.60
C PHE A 394 -7.07 -1.28 -7.93
N PRO A 395 -7.72 -0.90 -9.04
CA PRO A 395 -7.87 0.51 -9.44
C PRO A 395 -8.56 1.36 -8.37
N ASP A 396 -8.09 2.60 -8.16
CA ASP A 396 -8.83 3.57 -7.35
C ASP A 396 -10.08 4.06 -8.10
N GLY A 397 -11.15 4.37 -7.36
CA GLY A 397 -12.41 4.85 -7.95
C GLY A 397 -13.38 3.74 -8.39
N CYS A 398 -13.13 2.47 -8.02
CA CYS A 398 -14.20 1.47 -8.00
C CYS A 398 -15.20 1.85 -6.90
N ASP A 399 -16.16 2.69 -7.28
CA ASP A 399 -17.28 3.14 -6.46
C ASP A 399 -18.03 1.95 -5.84
N GLU A 400 -18.95 2.23 -4.91
CA GLU A 400 -19.87 1.25 -4.30
C GLU A 400 -20.44 0.23 -5.31
N ARG A 401 -20.52 0.54 -6.62
CA ARG A 401 -21.03 -0.39 -7.65
C ARG A 401 -20.13 -1.60 -7.89
N HIS A 402 -18.85 -1.59 -7.52
CA HIS A 402 -17.99 -2.79 -7.61
C HIS A 402 -18.22 -3.73 -6.42
N VAL A 403 -18.32 -3.20 -5.20
CA VAL A 403 -18.79 -3.93 -4.00
C VAL A 403 -20.21 -4.46 -4.23
N THR A 404 -21.02 -3.69 -4.96
CA THR A 404 -22.37 -4.09 -5.37
C THR A 404 -22.37 -5.22 -6.42
N ARG A 405 -21.47 -5.19 -7.40
CA ARG A 405 -21.30 -6.28 -8.40
C ARG A 405 -20.81 -7.58 -7.75
N LEU A 406 -19.93 -7.47 -6.77
CA LEU A 406 -19.50 -8.54 -5.87
C LEU A 406 -20.65 -9.29 -5.17
N LEU A 407 -21.78 -8.60 -4.96
CA LEU A 407 -22.98 -9.15 -4.32
C LEU A 407 -23.95 -9.75 -5.35
N ASP A 408 -23.85 -9.34 -6.61
CA ASP A 408 -24.61 -9.91 -7.72
C ASP A 408 -24.07 -11.32 -8.10
N ASP A 409 -22.86 -11.67 -7.66
CA ASP A 409 -22.20 -12.97 -7.86
C ASP A 409 -23.02 -14.17 -7.34
N ALA A 410 -23.70 -13.99 -6.20
CA ALA A 410 -24.56 -15.03 -5.64
C ALA A 410 -25.83 -15.19 -6.50
N THR A 411 -26.39 -14.10 -7.04
CA THR A 411 -27.66 -14.16 -7.79
C THR A 411 -27.54 -14.94 -9.10
N GLY A 412 -26.39 -14.86 -9.78
CA GLY A 412 -26.12 -15.63 -11.00
C GLY A 412 -26.00 -17.15 -10.77
N VAL A 413 -25.60 -17.57 -9.56
CA VAL A 413 -25.50 -18.99 -9.17
C VAL A 413 -26.80 -19.51 -8.55
N LEU A 414 -27.47 -18.68 -7.74
CA LEU A 414 -28.65 -19.06 -6.97
C LEU A 414 -29.95 -18.99 -7.79
N GLY A 415 -29.95 -18.28 -8.93
CA GLY A 415 -31.07 -18.16 -9.86
C GLY A 415 -32.05 -17.02 -9.53
N ALA A 416 -33.00 -16.73 -10.43
CA ALA A 416 -33.95 -15.61 -10.31
C ALA A 416 -34.92 -15.75 -9.10
N SER A 417 -35.17 -16.97 -8.63
CA SER A 417 -36.04 -17.26 -7.48
C SER A 417 -35.29 -17.22 -6.14
N ALA A 418 -34.01 -16.82 -6.13
CA ALA A 418 -33.18 -16.82 -4.94
C ALA A 418 -33.71 -15.87 -3.84
N PRO A 419 -33.48 -16.20 -2.54
CA PRO A 419 -33.79 -15.29 -1.45
C PRO A 419 -33.05 -13.95 -1.62
N ARG A 420 -33.69 -12.84 -1.24
CA ARG A 420 -33.07 -11.51 -1.23
C ARG A 420 -32.03 -11.43 -0.10
N LEU A 421 -30.80 -11.85 -0.41
CA LEU A 421 -29.64 -11.87 0.50
C LEU A 421 -28.70 -10.68 0.34
N ARG A 422 -28.92 -9.83 -0.67
CA ARG A 422 -28.02 -8.72 -1.01
C ARG A 422 -27.81 -7.74 0.16
N ALA A 423 -28.88 -7.37 0.86
CA ALA A 423 -28.78 -6.48 2.02
C ALA A 423 -28.02 -7.13 3.19
N ASP A 424 -28.23 -8.42 3.42
CA ASP A 424 -27.57 -9.15 4.51
C ASP A 424 -26.06 -9.32 4.19
N LEU A 425 -25.71 -9.62 2.94
CA LEU A 425 -24.31 -9.71 2.51
C LEU A 425 -23.60 -8.34 2.48
N LEU A 426 -24.31 -7.23 2.20
CA LEU A 426 -23.79 -5.87 2.38
C LEU A 426 -23.42 -5.63 3.84
N ALA A 427 -24.35 -5.93 4.75
CA ALA A 427 -24.11 -5.77 6.18
C ALA A 427 -22.93 -6.62 6.67
N VAL A 428 -22.76 -7.83 6.14
CA VAL A 428 -21.56 -8.66 6.44
C VAL A 428 -20.28 -7.97 5.95
N SER A 429 -20.27 -7.46 4.71
CA SER A 429 -19.11 -6.77 4.15
C SER A 429 -18.74 -5.51 4.95
N GLU A 430 -19.72 -4.74 5.42
CA GLU A 430 -19.50 -3.58 6.29
C GLU A 430 -18.81 -3.98 7.61
N VAL A 431 -19.31 -5.03 8.27
CA VAL A 431 -18.72 -5.56 9.51
C VAL A 431 -17.29 -6.05 9.28
N LEU A 432 -17.02 -6.75 8.17
CA LEU A 432 -15.68 -7.22 7.81
C LEU A 432 -14.70 -6.08 7.59
N LEU A 433 -15.14 -5.03 6.87
CA LEU A 433 -14.33 -3.86 6.60
C LEU A 433 -14.03 -3.10 7.90
N ASP A 434 -15.02 -2.88 8.75
CA ASP A 434 -14.85 -2.18 10.03
C ASP A 434 -13.88 -2.91 10.97
N ALA A 435 -13.98 -4.24 11.04
CA ALA A 435 -13.13 -5.07 11.89
C ALA A 435 -11.63 -5.01 11.54
N VAL A 436 -11.29 -4.67 10.29
CA VAL A 436 -9.93 -4.80 9.74
C VAL A 436 -9.32 -3.46 9.30
N ARG A 437 -10.14 -2.54 8.75
CA ARG A 437 -9.68 -1.32 8.06
C ARG A 437 -9.00 -0.32 8.98
N THR A 438 -9.41 -0.25 10.25
CA THR A 438 -8.89 0.71 11.24
C THR A 438 -7.38 0.59 11.39
N ASP A 439 -6.91 -0.64 11.56
CA ASP A 439 -5.50 -0.93 11.79
C ASP A 439 -4.75 -1.21 10.48
N TRP A 440 -5.40 -1.89 9.52
CA TRP A 440 -4.78 -2.41 8.30
C TRP A 440 -5.65 -2.25 7.04
N PRO A 441 -5.66 -1.06 6.39
CA PRO A 441 -6.52 -0.77 5.24
C PRO A 441 -6.34 -1.71 4.02
N PHE A 442 -5.16 -2.30 3.83
CA PHE A 442 -4.92 -3.23 2.72
C PHE A 442 -5.63 -4.58 2.93
N LEU A 443 -5.71 -5.05 4.19
CA LEU A 443 -6.47 -6.26 4.54
C LEU A 443 -7.98 -6.03 4.33
N GLY A 444 -8.47 -4.81 4.56
CA GLY A 444 -9.85 -4.44 4.21
C GLY A 444 -10.15 -4.53 2.71
N ARG A 445 -9.16 -4.35 1.83
CA ARG A 445 -9.36 -4.62 0.40
C ARG A 445 -9.47 -6.11 0.12
N ILE A 446 -8.68 -6.95 0.80
CA ILE A 446 -8.74 -8.41 0.67
C ILE A 446 -10.14 -8.94 1.05
N THR A 447 -10.74 -8.42 2.12
CA THR A 447 -12.11 -8.81 2.52
C THR A 447 -13.19 -8.35 1.53
N ALA A 448 -12.86 -7.38 0.66
CA ALA A 448 -13.76 -6.82 -0.34
C ALA A 448 -13.55 -7.39 -1.76
N LEU A 449 -12.63 -8.32 -1.98
CA LEU A 449 -12.41 -8.94 -3.30
C LEU A 449 -13.48 -10.01 -3.60
N GLY A 450 -14.06 -9.96 -4.81
CA GLY A 450 -15.02 -10.94 -5.36
C GLY A 450 -14.94 -10.91 -6.89
N ARG A 451 -15.78 -11.71 -7.60
CA ARG A 451 -15.44 -12.33 -8.90
C ARG A 451 -14.55 -11.50 -9.83
N GLY A 452 -13.47 -12.14 -10.28
CA GLY A 452 -12.41 -11.56 -11.12
C GLY A 452 -11.02 -11.85 -10.56
N VAL A 453 -10.95 -12.16 -9.26
CA VAL A 453 -9.74 -12.62 -8.56
C VAL A 453 -9.94 -14.09 -8.13
N PRO A 454 -9.02 -15.01 -8.47
CA PRO A 454 -9.25 -16.45 -8.40
C PRO A 454 -8.97 -17.01 -7.01
N THR A 455 -9.80 -16.71 -5.99
CA THR A 455 -9.44 -17.18 -4.63
C THR A 455 -10.54 -17.56 -3.64
N VAL A 456 -11.85 -17.39 -3.86
CA VAL A 456 -12.89 -18.22 -3.20
C VAL A 456 -14.18 -18.11 -4.02
N PRO A 457 -14.69 -19.20 -4.65
CA PRO A 457 -15.90 -19.10 -5.47
C PRO A 457 -17.19 -18.97 -4.66
N LEU A 458 -17.20 -19.35 -3.38
CA LEU A 458 -18.38 -19.35 -2.51
C LEU A 458 -18.06 -18.76 -1.13
N ARG A 459 -18.58 -17.56 -0.86
CA ARG A 459 -18.40 -16.85 0.42
C ARG A 459 -18.98 -17.65 1.59
N PRO A 460 -18.23 -17.92 2.68
CA PRO A 460 -18.75 -18.58 3.88
C PRO A 460 -20.03 -17.94 4.43
N ALA A 461 -20.12 -16.60 4.37
CA ALA A 461 -21.29 -15.85 4.81
C ALA A 461 -22.58 -16.24 4.07
N LEU A 462 -22.48 -16.63 2.79
CA LEU A 462 -23.64 -17.07 2.01
C LEU A 462 -24.28 -18.31 2.63
N PHE A 463 -23.47 -19.27 3.09
CA PHE A 463 -23.97 -20.51 3.70
C PHE A 463 -24.66 -20.24 5.03
N THR A 464 -24.11 -19.35 5.87
CA THR A 464 -24.75 -18.93 7.13
C THR A 464 -26.13 -18.33 6.88
N LEU A 465 -26.23 -17.44 5.89
CA LEU A 465 -27.49 -16.78 5.56
C LEU A 465 -28.50 -17.75 4.93
N LEU A 466 -28.09 -18.61 4.00
CA LEU A 466 -28.99 -19.60 3.38
C LEU A 466 -29.52 -20.61 4.41
N ALA A 467 -28.65 -21.13 5.29
CA ALA A 467 -29.04 -22.06 6.33
C ALA A 467 -30.09 -21.45 7.27
N GLY A 468 -29.87 -20.22 7.75
CA GLY A 468 -30.85 -19.53 8.60
C GLY A 468 -32.17 -19.25 7.89
N ARG A 469 -32.13 -18.91 6.60
CA ARG A 469 -33.35 -18.68 5.79
C ARG A 469 -34.11 -19.95 5.46
N LEU A 470 -33.44 -21.10 5.40
CA LEU A 470 -34.07 -22.38 5.11
C LEU A 470 -34.97 -22.81 6.28
N VAL A 471 -34.49 -22.64 7.51
CA VAL A 471 -35.17 -23.08 8.74
C VAL A 471 -36.09 -22.02 9.34
N ALA A 472 -35.80 -20.73 9.13
CA ALA A 472 -36.63 -19.62 9.62
C ALA A 472 -36.85 -18.53 8.54
N PRO A 473 -37.80 -18.73 7.61
CA PRO A 473 -38.12 -17.76 6.56
C PRO A 473 -38.60 -16.43 7.16
N GLY A 474 -37.77 -15.38 7.07
CA GLY A 474 -38.14 -14.00 7.46
C GLY A 474 -37.36 -13.42 8.64
N SER A 475 -36.65 -14.25 9.41
CA SER A 475 -35.75 -13.75 10.47
C SER A 475 -34.48 -13.14 9.87
N ARG A 476 -34.08 -11.96 10.36
CA ARG A 476 -32.79 -11.31 10.07
C ARG A 476 -32.09 -10.95 11.38
N PRO A 477 -31.60 -11.93 12.15
CA PRO A 477 -30.95 -11.60 13.41
C PRO A 477 -29.62 -10.91 13.11
N ALA A 478 -29.39 -9.74 13.72
CA ALA A 478 -28.09 -9.04 13.63
C ALA A 478 -26.91 -9.96 14.04
N ALA A 479 -27.17 -10.92 14.93
CA ALA A 479 -26.23 -11.97 15.31
C ALA A 479 -25.79 -12.86 14.13
N ALA A 480 -26.65 -13.14 13.15
CA ALA A 480 -26.28 -13.92 11.96
C ALA A 480 -25.30 -13.17 11.06
N VAL A 481 -25.42 -11.84 10.95
CA VAL A 481 -24.47 -11.00 10.20
C VAL A 481 -23.10 -11.02 10.88
N LEU A 482 -23.05 -10.82 12.20
CA LEU A 482 -21.81 -10.86 12.97
C LEU A 482 -21.15 -12.25 12.93
N ALA A 483 -21.92 -13.33 13.06
CA ALA A 483 -21.41 -14.69 12.97
C ALA A 483 -20.92 -15.02 11.55
N ALA A 484 -21.63 -14.60 10.50
CA ALA A 484 -21.19 -14.76 9.12
C ALA A 484 -19.86 -14.02 8.85
N ALA A 485 -19.71 -12.80 9.37
CA ALA A 485 -18.45 -12.05 9.29
C ALA A 485 -17.32 -12.74 10.08
N SER A 486 -17.62 -13.29 11.27
CA SER A 486 -16.66 -14.08 12.05
C SER A 486 -16.14 -15.29 11.26
N VAL A 487 -17.03 -16.05 10.63
CA VAL A 487 -16.64 -17.22 9.81
C VAL A 487 -15.78 -16.80 8.62
N GLU A 488 -16.13 -15.73 7.91
CA GLU A 488 -15.34 -15.19 6.81
C GLU A 488 -13.90 -14.84 7.25
N LEU A 489 -13.74 -14.13 8.38
CA LEU A 489 -12.42 -13.81 8.92
C LEU A 489 -11.64 -15.07 9.34
N GLY A 490 -12.32 -16.05 9.96
CA GLY A 490 -11.71 -17.33 10.32
C GLY A 490 -11.23 -18.12 9.11
N CYS A 491 -12.00 -18.15 8.02
CA CYS A 491 -11.60 -18.76 6.75
C CYS A 491 -10.42 -18.03 6.10
N LEU A 492 -10.40 -16.68 6.12
CA LEU A 492 -9.26 -15.90 5.65
C LEU A 492 -7.99 -16.15 6.48
N ALA A 493 -8.13 -16.31 7.80
CA ALA A 493 -7.03 -16.68 8.67
C ALA A 493 -6.47 -18.08 8.32
N ALA A 494 -7.34 -19.05 8.06
CA ALA A 494 -6.94 -20.38 7.60
C ALA A 494 -6.19 -20.32 6.25
N LEU A 495 -6.65 -19.49 5.30
CA LEU A 495 -5.99 -19.25 4.02
C LEU A 495 -4.61 -18.59 4.17
N ALA A 496 -4.45 -17.69 5.15
CA ALA A 496 -3.16 -17.09 5.49
C ALA A 496 -2.16 -18.17 5.93
N GLY A 497 -2.58 -19.10 6.78
CA GLY A 497 -1.77 -20.26 7.19
C GLY A 497 -1.33 -21.16 6.03
N LEU A 498 -2.15 -21.31 4.98
CA LEU A 498 -1.77 -22.05 3.77
C LEU A 498 -0.68 -21.35 2.94
N SER A 499 -0.41 -20.08 3.20
CA SER A 499 0.57 -19.30 2.46
C SER A 499 1.98 -19.37 3.06
N VAL A 500 2.16 -20.07 4.19
CA VAL A 500 3.47 -20.30 4.84
C VAL A 500 4.17 -21.52 4.22
N THR A 501 5.48 -21.44 3.97
CA THR A 501 6.30 -22.60 3.55
C THR A 501 7.55 -22.80 4.39
N GLU A 502 8.08 -24.01 4.36
CA GLU A 502 9.49 -24.24 4.68
C GLU A 502 10.34 -23.55 3.60
N GLY A 503 11.35 -22.77 4.01
CA GLY A 503 12.24 -22.09 3.07
C GLY A 503 12.93 -23.12 2.17
N THR A 504 12.92 -22.91 0.86
CA THR A 504 13.78 -23.69 -0.04
C THR A 504 15.21 -23.25 0.18
N HIS A 505 15.92 -23.92 1.09
CA HIS A 505 17.37 -23.85 1.12
C HIS A 505 17.91 -24.82 0.08
N ASP A 506 18.67 -24.28 -0.87
CA ASP A 506 19.51 -25.10 -1.75
C ASP A 506 20.66 -25.61 -0.88
N ALA A 507 20.71 -26.93 -0.64
CA ALA A 507 21.68 -27.54 0.29
C ALA A 507 23.14 -27.38 -0.19
N ASP A 508 23.35 -27.08 -1.47
CA ASP A 508 24.66 -26.93 -2.12
C ASP A 508 25.07 -25.45 -2.33
N ALA A 509 24.21 -24.47 -2.03
CA ALA A 509 24.55 -23.05 -2.18
C ALA A 509 25.25 -22.51 -0.92
N PRO A 510 26.31 -21.69 -1.04
CA PRO A 510 26.91 -21.05 0.12
C PRO A 510 25.84 -20.24 0.86
N PRO A 511 25.82 -20.25 2.20
CA PRO A 511 24.81 -19.54 2.97
C PRO A 511 24.93 -18.04 2.68
N ALA A 512 24.03 -17.52 1.86
CA ALA A 512 23.79 -16.09 1.79
C ALA A 512 23.33 -15.63 3.18
N PRO A 513 23.69 -14.40 3.64
CA PRO A 513 23.13 -13.85 4.87
C PRO A 513 21.62 -14.01 4.82
N THR A 514 21.06 -14.70 5.81
CA THR A 514 19.68 -15.21 5.84
C THR A 514 18.69 -14.06 5.64
N ALA A 515 18.28 -13.84 4.39
CA ALA A 515 17.21 -12.90 4.09
C ALA A 515 15.96 -13.38 4.84
N ALA A 516 15.48 -12.57 5.78
CA ALA A 516 14.32 -12.93 6.58
C ALA A 516 13.12 -13.23 5.66
N ASN A 517 12.39 -14.32 5.89
CA ASN A 517 11.21 -14.66 5.08
C ASN A 517 10.00 -13.81 5.50
N TRP A 518 10.03 -12.53 5.10
CA TRP A 518 9.00 -11.53 5.37
C TRP A 518 7.61 -11.96 4.87
N GLY A 519 7.57 -12.75 3.80
CA GLY A 519 6.39 -13.45 3.31
C GLY A 519 5.70 -14.31 4.36
N ASN A 520 6.43 -15.30 4.88
CA ASN A 520 5.92 -16.20 5.91
C ASN A 520 5.55 -15.45 7.19
N MET A 521 6.39 -14.50 7.63
CA MET A 521 6.11 -13.71 8.83
C MET A 521 4.81 -12.91 8.69
N LEU A 522 4.58 -12.29 7.53
CA LEU A 522 3.30 -11.61 7.29
C LEU A 522 2.14 -12.60 7.27
N ALA A 523 2.27 -13.72 6.57
CA ALA A 523 1.20 -14.71 6.47
C ALA A 523 0.77 -15.23 7.86
N LEU A 524 1.74 -15.49 8.74
CA LEU A 524 1.47 -15.84 10.14
C LEU A 524 0.76 -14.71 10.88
N LEU A 525 1.31 -13.49 10.86
CA LEU A 525 0.75 -12.35 11.61
C LEU A 525 -0.65 -11.94 11.10
N VAL A 526 -0.88 -12.00 9.80
CA VAL A 526 -2.21 -11.76 9.20
C VAL A 526 -3.17 -12.87 9.61
N GLY A 527 -2.72 -14.12 9.61
CA GLY A 527 -3.51 -15.25 10.14
C GLY A 527 -3.94 -15.01 11.59
N ASP A 528 -2.98 -14.69 12.47
CA ASP A 528 -3.24 -14.44 13.88
C ASP A 528 -4.17 -13.24 14.11
N PHE A 529 -3.95 -12.14 13.38
CA PHE A 529 -4.79 -10.94 13.48
C PHE A 529 -6.23 -11.22 13.03
N LEU A 530 -6.43 -11.86 11.88
CA LEU A 530 -7.75 -12.19 11.38
C LEU A 530 -8.47 -13.21 12.27
N LEU A 531 -7.74 -14.16 12.85
CA LEU A 531 -8.26 -15.11 13.83
C LEU A 531 -8.72 -14.40 15.11
N ALA A 532 -7.93 -13.45 15.62
CA ALA A 532 -8.31 -12.64 16.78
C ALA A 532 -9.60 -11.84 16.51
N LYS A 533 -9.71 -11.22 15.33
CA LYS A 533 -10.91 -10.48 14.91
C LYS A 533 -12.12 -11.40 14.69
N ALA A 534 -11.93 -12.60 14.15
CA ALA A 534 -12.98 -13.60 14.04
C ALA A 534 -13.56 -13.96 15.42
N ASN A 535 -12.69 -14.19 16.40
CA ASN A 535 -13.09 -14.53 17.78
C ASN A 535 -13.76 -13.35 18.50
N GLU A 536 -13.28 -12.11 18.28
CA GLU A 536 -13.93 -10.89 18.79
C GLU A 536 -15.38 -10.78 18.30
N LEU A 537 -15.60 -10.99 17.00
CA LEU A 537 -16.95 -10.99 16.42
C LEU A 537 -17.81 -12.14 16.94
N ALA A 538 -17.25 -13.35 17.06
CA ALA A 538 -17.98 -14.50 17.60
C ALA A 538 -18.42 -14.27 19.06
N ALA A 539 -17.54 -13.73 19.90
CA ALA A 539 -17.83 -13.44 21.30
C ALA A 539 -18.99 -12.43 21.46
N ARG A 540 -19.12 -11.47 20.54
CA ARG A 540 -20.23 -10.49 20.54
C ARG A 540 -21.58 -11.11 20.20
N THR A 541 -21.61 -12.29 19.57
CA THR A 541 -22.87 -12.98 19.21
C THR A 541 -23.39 -13.89 20.31
N GLY A 542 -22.49 -14.50 21.10
CA GLY A 542 -22.85 -15.38 22.20
C GLY A 542 -21.78 -16.46 22.46
N THR A 543 -21.81 -17.04 23.66
CA THR A 543 -20.85 -18.06 24.10
C THR A 543 -20.94 -19.34 23.27
N GLU A 544 -22.14 -19.74 22.86
CA GLU A 544 -22.34 -20.92 22.04
C GLU A 544 -21.72 -20.78 20.65
N VAL A 545 -21.94 -19.64 19.98
CA VAL A 545 -21.32 -19.34 18.67
C VAL A 545 -19.80 -19.29 18.79
N SER A 546 -19.28 -18.61 19.82
CA SER A 546 -17.84 -18.55 20.09
C SER A 546 -17.23 -19.95 20.26
N ARG A 547 -17.89 -20.83 21.01
CA ARG A 547 -17.46 -22.23 21.20
C ARG A 547 -17.47 -22.99 19.86
N THR A 548 -18.53 -22.89 19.07
CA THR A 548 -18.67 -23.59 17.79
C THR A 548 -17.63 -23.13 16.76
N VAL A 549 -17.42 -21.82 16.61
CA VAL A 549 -16.38 -21.25 15.74
C VAL A 549 -14.99 -21.72 16.18
N THR A 550 -14.67 -21.61 17.47
CA THR A 550 -13.35 -21.99 18.00
C THR A 550 -13.07 -23.48 17.79
N HIS A 551 -14.06 -24.34 18.03
CA HIS A 551 -13.93 -25.79 17.83
C HIS A 551 -13.66 -26.12 16.35
N ALA A 552 -14.45 -25.54 15.44
CA ALA A 552 -14.30 -25.76 14.01
C ALA A 552 -12.92 -25.31 13.48
N LEU A 553 -12.43 -24.14 13.92
CA LEU A 553 -11.10 -23.65 13.56
C LEU A 553 -9.97 -24.53 14.11
N ALA A 554 -10.12 -25.05 15.34
CA ALA A 554 -9.19 -25.99 15.92
C ALA A 554 -9.15 -27.31 15.12
N THR A 555 -10.31 -27.86 14.76
CA THR A 555 -10.41 -29.07 13.91
C THR A 555 -9.79 -28.85 12.54
N ALA A 556 -10.05 -27.70 11.90
CA ALA A 556 -9.43 -27.37 10.61
C ALA A 556 -7.90 -27.31 10.69
N THR A 557 -7.39 -26.72 11.77
CA THR A 557 -5.94 -26.65 12.05
C THR A 557 -5.35 -28.03 12.32
N GLN A 558 -6.05 -28.90 13.07
CA GLN A 558 -5.63 -30.29 13.29
C GLN A 558 -5.55 -31.08 11.98
N GLY A 559 -6.53 -30.92 11.09
CA GLY A 559 -6.50 -31.51 9.75
C GLY A 559 -5.28 -31.06 8.95
N ARG A 560 -4.93 -29.77 9.04
CA ARG A 560 -3.72 -29.22 8.42
C ARG A 560 -2.44 -29.82 8.99
N ILE A 561 -2.33 -29.95 10.31
CA ILE A 561 -1.20 -30.62 10.98
C ILE A 561 -1.08 -32.07 10.50
N ARG A 562 -2.20 -32.79 10.38
CA ARG A 562 -2.21 -34.17 9.87
C ARG A 562 -1.73 -34.22 8.42
N GLN A 563 -2.17 -33.30 7.56
CA GLN A 563 -1.66 -33.22 6.19
C GLN A 563 -0.13 -33.04 6.16
N LEU A 564 0.42 -32.15 7.01
CA LEU A 564 1.86 -31.92 7.07
C LEU A 564 2.63 -33.16 7.54
N ARG A 565 2.08 -33.93 8.48
CA ARG A 565 2.69 -35.20 8.93
C ARG A 565 2.79 -36.26 7.84
N HIS A 566 1.89 -36.22 6.85
CA HIS A 566 1.90 -37.09 5.67
C HIS A 566 2.50 -36.41 4.43
N ALA A 567 3.23 -35.30 4.60
CA ALA A 567 3.92 -34.68 3.49
C ALA A 567 4.88 -35.68 2.84
N HIS A 568 4.80 -35.80 1.52
CA HIS A 568 5.59 -36.72 0.70
C HIS A 568 5.35 -38.21 0.96
N ASP A 569 4.29 -38.60 1.69
CA ASP A 569 3.97 -40.00 1.98
C ASP A 569 3.25 -40.65 0.78
N PRO A 570 3.89 -41.56 0.01
CA PRO A 570 3.26 -42.22 -1.13
C PRO A 570 2.40 -43.42 -0.71
N HIS A 571 2.28 -43.70 0.60
CA HIS A 571 1.47 -44.78 1.15
C HIS A 571 0.15 -44.28 1.76
N LEU A 572 -0.05 -42.96 1.82
CA LEU A 572 -1.30 -42.36 2.27
C LEU A 572 -2.48 -42.91 1.45
N THR A 573 -3.46 -43.48 2.12
CA THR A 573 -4.63 -44.04 1.45
C THR A 573 -5.63 -42.96 1.06
N THR A 574 -6.48 -43.23 0.06
CA THR A 574 -7.58 -42.34 -0.30
C THR A 574 -8.49 -42.05 0.91
N THR A 575 -8.77 -43.07 1.73
CA THR A 575 -9.60 -42.92 2.93
C THR A 575 -8.99 -41.95 3.94
N GLU A 576 -7.68 -42.07 4.21
CA GLU A 576 -6.97 -41.13 5.11
C GLU A 576 -6.92 -39.72 4.52
N ARG A 577 -6.72 -39.59 3.20
CA ARG A 577 -6.78 -38.27 2.53
C ARG A 577 -8.15 -37.63 2.70
N VAL A 578 -9.23 -38.38 2.51
CA VAL A 578 -10.60 -37.90 2.73
C VAL A 578 -10.85 -37.51 4.19
N ALA A 579 -10.30 -38.25 5.16
CA ALA A 579 -10.39 -37.89 6.58
C ALA A 579 -9.68 -36.55 6.86
N ILE A 580 -8.50 -36.32 6.28
CA ILE A 580 -7.80 -35.04 6.34
C ILE A 580 -8.65 -33.92 5.73
N LEU A 581 -9.21 -34.14 4.54
CA LEU A 581 -10.09 -33.16 3.89
C LEU A 581 -11.37 -32.87 4.69
N THR A 582 -11.86 -33.87 5.41
CA THR A 582 -13.03 -33.74 6.30
C THR A 582 -12.72 -32.82 7.47
N GLU A 583 -11.59 -33.02 8.14
CA GLU A 583 -11.16 -32.17 9.25
C GLU A 583 -10.84 -30.75 8.78
N GLN A 584 -10.15 -30.62 7.64
CA GLN A 584 -9.65 -29.34 7.13
C GLN A 584 -10.71 -28.52 6.38
N THR A 585 -11.11 -28.95 5.18
CA THR A 585 -11.95 -28.15 4.29
C THR A 585 -13.43 -28.31 4.61
N ALA A 586 -13.89 -29.54 4.83
CA ALA A 586 -15.30 -29.82 5.04
C ALA A 586 -15.85 -29.18 6.32
N THR A 587 -15.05 -29.13 7.39
CA THR A 587 -15.39 -28.41 8.64
C THR A 587 -15.70 -26.94 8.39
N LEU A 588 -14.93 -26.26 7.53
CA LEU A 588 -15.12 -24.83 7.22
C LEU A 588 -16.36 -24.56 6.36
N PHE A 589 -16.88 -25.57 5.65
CA PHE A 589 -18.18 -25.49 4.96
C PHE A 589 -19.35 -25.88 5.87
N ALA A 590 -19.14 -26.82 6.81
CA ALA A 590 -20.15 -27.25 7.77
C ALA A 590 -20.47 -26.14 8.79
N LEU A 591 -19.43 -25.48 9.31
CA LEU A 591 -19.54 -24.40 10.32
C LEU A 591 -20.57 -23.32 9.97
N PRO A 592 -20.51 -22.64 8.81
CA PRO A 592 -21.49 -21.59 8.50
C PRO A 592 -22.91 -22.14 8.40
N CYS A 593 -23.09 -23.36 7.85
CA CYS A 593 -24.42 -23.98 7.77
C CYS A 593 -24.99 -24.28 9.17
N GLU A 594 -24.16 -24.81 10.07
CA GLU A 594 -24.50 -25.09 11.47
C GLU A 594 -24.88 -23.80 12.22
N LEU A 595 -24.05 -22.75 12.12
CA LEU A 595 -24.29 -21.48 12.79
C LEU A 595 -25.55 -20.78 12.28
N GLY A 596 -25.79 -20.82 10.96
CA GLY A 596 -27.00 -20.25 10.37
C GLY A 596 -28.27 -20.90 10.93
N ALA A 597 -28.27 -22.22 11.06
CA ALA A 597 -29.37 -22.97 11.65
C ALA A 597 -29.55 -22.66 13.15
N LEU A 598 -28.44 -22.68 13.90
CA LEU A 598 -28.42 -22.44 15.35
C LEU A 598 -28.94 -21.04 15.70
N LEU A 599 -28.45 -20.00 15.01
CA LEU A 599 -28.87 -18.61 15.22
C LEU A 599 -30.32 -18.33 14.80
N ALA A 600 -30.88 -19.18 13.95
CA ALA A 600 -32.28 -19.15 13.58
C ALA A 600 -33.19 -19.90 14.57
N GLY A 601 -32.63 -20.53 15.61
CA GLY A 601 -33.38 -21.29 16.61
C GLY A 601 -33.88 -22.64 16.10
N ALA A 602 -33.20 -23.24 15.11
CA ALA A 602 -33.59 -24.51 14.53
C ALA A 602 -33.47 -25.68 15.51
N PRO A 603 -34.30 -26.73 15.39
CA PRO A 603 -34.17 -27.93 16.21
C PRO A 603 -32.86 -28.68 15.90
N PRO A 604 -32.33 -29.49 16.84
CA PRO A 604 -31.03 -30.17 16.66
C PRO A 604 -30.94 -31.05 15.40
N ALA A 605 -32.05 -31.64 14.94
CA ALA A 605 -32.08 -32.43 13.72
C ALA A 605 -31.78 -31.60 12.47
N ASP A 606 -32.34 -30.39 12.40
CA ASP A 606 -32.15 -29.46 11.28
C ASP A 606 -30.72 -28.92 11.25
N VAL A 607 -30.19 -28.56 12.43
CA VAL A 607 -28.79 -28.16 12.60
C VAL A 607 -27.85 -29.27 12.11
N THR A 608 -28.12 -30.53 12.49
CA THR A 608 -27.34 -31.69 12.07
C THR A 608 -27.41 -31.90 10.55
N ALA A 609 -28.59 -31.80 9.94
CA ALA A 609 -28.77 -31.95 8.50
C ALA A 609 -28.04 -30.86 7.70
N LEU A 610 -28.08 -29.60 8.17
CA LEU A 610 -27.37 -28.50 7.53
C LEU A 610 -25.84 -28.59 7.69
N ALA A 611 -25.36 -29.03 8.85
CA ALA A 611 -23.94 -29.31 9.04
C ALA A 611 -23.47 -30.45 8.12
N ALA A 612 -24.29 -31.50 7.92
CA ALA A 612 -23.99 -32.58 6.98
C ALA A 612 -23.95 -32.10 5.52
N TYR A 613 -24.92 -31.27 5.11
CA TYR A 613 -24.91 -30.62 3.79
C TYR A 613 -23.59 -29.87 3.56
N GLY A 614 -23.22 -28.97 4.47
CA GLY A 614 -21.99 -28.19 4.35
C GLY A 614 -20.74 -29.07 4.28
N ARG A 615 -20.64 -30.08 5.14
CA ARG A 615 -19.52 -31.03 5.15
C ARG A 615 -19.36 -31.76 3.81
N HIS A 616 -20.44 -32.32 3.29
CA HIS A 616 -20.41 -33.05 2.03
C HIS A 616 -20.13 -32.13 0.83
N LEU A 617 -20.68 -30.91 0.84
CA LEU A 617 -20.38 -29.90 -0.17
C LEU A 617 -18.88 -29.52 -0.15
N GLY A 618 -18.29 -29.32 1.03
CA GLY A 618 -16.86 -29.00 1.16
C GLY A 618 -15.94 -30.11 0.67
N LEU A 619 -16.32 -31.39 0.86
CA LEU A 619 -15.60 -32.53 0.29
C LEU A 619 -15.73 -32.55 -1.24
N ALA A 620 -16.94 -32.42 -1.78
CA ALA A 620 -17.18 -32.35 -3.22
C ALA A 620 -16.38 -31.21 -3.86
N PHE A 621 -16.32 -30.06 -3.20
CA PHE A 621 -15.53 -28.91 -3.62
C PHE A 621 -14.05 -29.24 -3.73
N GLN A 622 -13.42 -29.68 -2.63
CA GLN A 622 -11.98 -29.91 -2.62
C GLN A 622 -11.55 -31.03 -3.59
N LEU A 623 -12.35 -32.09 -3.72
CA LEU A 623 -12.08 -33.18 -4.65
C LEU A 623 -12.20 -32.74 -6.13
N THR A 624 -13.16 -31.87 -6.43
CA THR A 624 -13.28 -31.25 -7.76
C THR A 624 -12.04 -30.40 -8.07
N GLU A 625 -11.53 -29.64 -7.09
CA GLU A 625 -10.32 -28.84 -7.25
C GLU A 625 -9.07 -29.72 -7.44
N GLU A 626 -8.94 -30.83 -6.71
CA GLU A 626 -7.85 -31.80 -6.91
C GLU A 626 -7.92 -32.46 -8.30
N ALA A 627 -9.10 -32.89 -8.74
CA ALA A 627 -9.31 -33.43 -10.08
C ALA A 627 -8.93 -32.42 -11.17
N ARG A 628 -9.32 -31.15 -10.99
CA ARG A 628 -8.98 -30.05 -11.90
C ARG A 628 -7.47 -29.84 -11.98
N SER A 629 -6.80 -29.73 -10.83
CA SER A 629 -5.34 -29.59 -10.72
C SER A 629 -4.58 -30.71 -11.44
N ALA A 630 -5.08 -31.94 -11.33
CA ALA A 630 -4.52 -33.11 -12.01
C ALA A 630 -4.58 -33.05 -13.54
N THR A 631 -5.48 -32.24 -14.12
CA THR A 631 -5.54 -32.01 -15.58
C THR A 631 -4.56 -30.93 -16.07
N GLY A 632 -3.73 -30.36 -15.18
CA GLY A 632 -2.82 -29.25 -15.49
C GLY A 632 -3.49 -27.89 -15.51
N ARG A 633 -4.76 -27.80 -15.09
CA ARG A 633 -5.50 -26.55 -14.96
C ARG A 633 -5.35 -26.02 -13.53
N PRO A 634 -5.13 -24.71 -13.32
CA PRO A 634 -5.09 -24.16 -11.97
C PRO A 634 -6.45 -24.30 -11.28
N THR A 635 -6.44 -24.53 -9.98
CA THR A 635 -7.63 -24.52 -9.12
C THR A 635 -8.28 -23.14 -9.11
N ARG A 636 -9.49 -23.04 -8.56
CA ARG A 636 -10.19 -21.79 -8.28
C ARG A 636 -9.47 -20.93 -7.24
N LEU A 637 -8.43 -21.46 -6.57
CA LEU A 637 -7.54 -20.75 -5.65
C LEU A 637 -6.20 -20.35 -6.30
N GLY A 638 -6.00 -20.65 -7.59
CA GLY A 638 -4.75 -20.40 -8.31
C GLY A 638 -3.66 -21.45 -8.08
N THR A 639 -3.87 -22.43 -7.18
CA THR A 639 -2.90 -23.50 -6.95
C THR A 639 -2.86 -24.47 -8.14
N THR A 640 -1.74 -25.15 -8.31
CA THR A 640 -1.49 -26.10 -9.39
C THR A 640 -0.93 -27.41 -8.86
N LEU A 641 -0.94 -28.47 -9.68
CA LEU A 641 -0.32 -29.72 -9.29
C LEU A 641 1.18 -29.53 -9.00
N ALA A 642 1.83 -28.60 -9.72
CA ALA A 642 3.22 -28.23 -9.45
C ALA A 642 3.40 -27.72 -8.01
N SER A 643 2.54 -26.79 -7.56
CA SER A 643 2.61 -26.24 -6.20
C SER A 643 2.22 -27.26 -5.13
N ASP A 644 1.25 -28.13 -5.40
CA ASP A 644 0.83 -29.16 -4.45
C ASP A 644 1.94 -30.19 -4.24
N LEU A 645 2.53 -30.66 -5.35
CA LEU A 645 3.73 -31.49 -5.31
C LEU A 645 4.86 -30.74 -4.60
N ALA A 646 5.07 -29.45 -4.92
CA ALA A 646 6.08 -28.59 -4.29
C ALA A 646 6.01 -28.64 -2.76
N ALA A 647 4.78 -28.55 -2.22
CA ALA A 647 4.46 -28.61 -0.81
C ALA A 647 4.33 -30.04 -0.23
N GLY A 648 4.68 -31.08 -1.01
CA GLY A 648 4.60 -32.47 -0.59
C GLY A 648 3.19 -33.02 -0.42
N THR A 649 2.19 -32.36 -0.99
CA THR A 649 0.80 -32.79 -0.91
C THR A 649 0.45 -33.68 -2.10
N PHE A 650 0.10 -34.94 -1.84
CA PHE A 650 -0.46 -35.84 -2.83
C PHE A 650 -1.98 -35.89 -2.68
N GLY A 651 -2.70 -35.30 -3.65
CA GLY A 651 -4.15 -35.36 -3.72
C GLY A 651 -4.64 -36.75 -4.16
N VAL A 652 -5.96 -36.96 -4.08
CA VAL A 652 -6.63 -38.21 -4.49
C VAL A 652 -6.21 -38.68 -5.89
N PRO A 653 -6.08 -37.81 -6.92
CA PRO A 653 -5.63 -38.25 -8.24
C PRO A 653 -4.25 -38.93 -8.24
N VAL A 654 -3.31 -38.40 -7.45
CA VAL A 654 -1.94 -38.95 -7.37
C VAL A 654 -1.94 -40.23 -6.53
N LEU A 655 -2.61 -40.22 -5.38
CA LEU A 655 -2.69 -41.37 -4.48
C LEU A 655 -3.41 -42.57 -5.13
N HIS A 656 -4.44 -42.31 -5.93
CA HIS A 656 -5.13 -43.36 -6.68
C HIS A 656 -4.16 -44.12 -7.59
N VAL A 657 -3.39 -43.39 -8.42
CA VAL A 657 -2.44 -44.00 -9.35
C VAL A 657 -1.28 -44.66 -8.61
N LEU A 658 -0.82 -44.11 -7.49
CA LEU A 658 0.19 -44.76 -6.65
C LEU A 658 -0.28 -46.11 -6.10
N ASN A 659 -1.57 -46.27 -5.83
CA ASN A 659 -2.15 -47.50 -5.28
C ASN A 659 -2.54 -48.54 -6.35
N LEU A 660 -2.35 -48.23 -7.65
CA LEU A 660 -2.48 -49.23 -8.71
C LEU A 660 -1.30 -50.24 -8.63
N ASP A 661 -1.60 -51.48 -8.98
CA ASP A 661 -0.60 -52.55 -9.13
C ASP A 661 -0.20 -52.71 -10.61
N ASP A 662 0.37 -51.66 -11.18
CA ASP A 662 0.73 -51.61 -12.60
C ASP A 662 2.04 -50.85 -12.90
N GLY A 663 2.41 -50.84 -14.18
CA GLY A 663 3.60 -50.13 -14.66
C GLY A 663 3.50 -48.60 -14.56
N VAL A 664 2.29 -48.03 -14.52
CA VAL A 664 2.06 -46.57 -14.39
C VAL A 664 2.39 -46.14 -12.97
N SER A 665 1.91 -46.87 -11.97
CA SER A 665 2.25 -46.70 -10.55
C SER A 665 3.76 -46.75 -10.31
N THR A 666 4.44 -47.76 -10.87
CA THR A 666 5.90 -47.91 -10.73
C THR A 666 6.66 -46.71 -11.30
N ARG A 667 6.25 -46.21 -12.47
CA ARG A 667 6.86 -45.02 -13.10
C ARG A 667 6.59 -43.75 -12.28
N LEU A 668 5.38 -43.58 -11.76
CA LEU A 668 5.01 -42.44 -10.93
C LEU A 668 5.81 -42.44 -9.62
N ARG A 669 5.91 -43.58 -8.93
CA ARG A 669 6.74 -43.76 -7.72
C ARG A 669 8.20 -43.39 -7.98
N THR A 670 8.76 -43.87 -9.10
CA THR A 670 10.15 -43.56 -9.48
C THR A 670 10.38 -42.07 -9.70
N LEU A 671 9.41 -41.39 -10.34
CA LEU A 671 9.50 -39.95 -10.60
C LEU A 671 9.37 -39.13 -9.32
N LEU A 672 8.44 -39.48 -8.43
CA LEU A 672 8.26 -38.80 -7.15
C LEU A 672 9.40 -39.09 -6.15
N ALA A 673 10.04 -40.26 -6.21
CA ALA A 673 11.21 -40.56 -5.38
C ALA A 673 12.43 -39.67 -5.70
N ARG A 674 12.61 -39.26 -6.97
CA ARG A 674 13.70 -38.34 -7.38
C ARG A 674 13.52 -36.93 -6.81
N ARG A 675 12.29 -36.55 -6.50
CA ARG A 675 11.93 -35.27 -5.88
C ARG A 675 12.49 -35.09 -4.47
N ALA A 676 12.68 -36.19 -3.73
CA ALA A 676 13.25 -36.15 -2.38
C ALA A 676 14.65 -35.49 -2.34
N ARG A 677 15.29 -35.29 -3.51
CA ARG A 677 16.59 -34.62 -3.66
C ARG A 677 16.50 -33.19 -4.23
N ARG A 678 15.52 -32.88 -5.09
CA ARG A 678 15.33 -31.55 -5.73
C ARG A 678 13.87 -31.30 -6.16
N PRO A 679 13.40 -30.03 -6.26
CA PRO A 679 12.10 -29.70 -6.84
C PRO A 679 11.93 -30.28 -8.26
N LEU A 680 10.71 -30.67 -8.63
CA LEU A 680 10.42 -31.14 -9.99
C LEU A 680 10.42 -29.97 -10.97
N ASP A 681 11.06 -30.15 -12.13
CA ASP A 681 10.98 -29.19 -13.25
C ASP A 681 9.64 -29.31 -14.01
N ASP A 682 9.34 -28.32 -14.85
CA ASP A 682 8.08 -28.27 -15.61
C ASP A 682 7.86 -29.50 -16.51
N ARG A 683 8.93 -30.10 -17.03
CA ARG A 683 8.84 -31.28 -17.90
C ARG A 683 8.47 -32.51 -17.07
N GLN A 684 9.02 -32.63 -15.86
CA GLN A 684 8.69 -33.67 -14.91
C GLN A 684 7.24 -33.51 -14.41
N VAL A 685 6.78 -32.30 -14.08
CA VAL A 685 5.38 -32.05 -13.71
C VAL A 685 4.42 -32.44 -14.83
N ARG A 686 4.70 -32.06 -16.10
CA ARG A 686 3.90 -32.50 -17.25
C ARG A 686 3.87 -34.03 -17.39
N THR A 687 4.95 -34.70 -17.02
CA THR A 687 5.01 -36.18 -17.00
C THR A 687 4.13 -36.76 -15.89
N VAL A 688 4.11 -36.15 -14.70
CA VAL A 688 3.19 -36.55 -13.61
C VAL A 688 1.74 -36.42 -14.06
N ILE A 689 1.35 -35.27 -14.64
CA ILE A 689 -0.01 -35.03 -15.17
C ILE A 689 -0.43 -36.14 -16.14
N ARG A 690 0.47 -36.50 -17.07
CA ARG A 690 0.21 -37.58 -18.04
C ARG A 690 0.01 -38.93 -17.35
N LEU A 691 0.89 -39.30 -16.41
CA LEU A 691 0.78 -40.57 -15.68
C LEU A 691 -0.49 -40.64 -14.83
N VAL A 692 -0.87 -39.53 -14.17
CA VAL A 692 -2.11 -39.45 -13.40
C VAL A 692 -3.33 -39.68 -14.31
N ARG A 693 -3.33 -39.11 -15.52
CA ARG A 693 -4.38 -39.32 -16.51
C ARG A 693 -4.40 -40.73 -17.09
N GLU A 694 -3.24 -41.31 -17.39
CA GLU A 694 -3.09 -42.70 -17.84
C GLU A 694 -3.68 -43.68 -16.81
N GLY A 695 -3.41 -43.45 -15.52
CA GLY A 695 -3.96 -44.21 -14.40
C GLY A 695 -5.35 -43.76 -13.93
N GLN A 696 -6.05 -42.89 -14.68
CA GLN A 696 -7.41 -42.42 -14.39
C GLN A 696 -7.61 -41.74 -13.02
N GLY A 697 -6.55 -41.18 -12.43
CA GLY A 697 -6.61 -40.54 -11.12
C GLY A 697 -7.54 -39.32 -11.07
N ASP A 698 -7.57 -38.51 -12.13
CA ASP A 698 -8.50 -37.39 -12.26
C ASP A 698 -9.96 -37.84 -12.24
N ARG A 699 -10.26 -38.94 -12.93
CA ARG A 699 -11.60 -39.55 -12.94
C ARG A 699 -11.99 -40.09 -11.57
N ALA A 700 -11.09 -40.78 -10.88
CA ALA A 700 -11.34 -41.32 -9.54
C ALA A 700 -11.71 -40.20 -8.54
N ALA A 701 -11.00 -39.06 -8.59
CA ALA A 701 -11.34 -37.89 -7.76
C ALA A 701 -12.69 -37.28 -8.14
N GLN A 702 -13.04 -37.21 -9.43
CA GLN A 702 -14.33 -36.70 -9.91
C GLN A 702 -15.51 -37.59 -9.49
N GLU A 703 -15.35 -38.91 -9.53
CA GLU A 703 -16.37 -39.88 -9.08
C GLU A 703 -16.62 -39.71 -7.58
N LEU A 704 -15.56 -39.56 -6.77
CA LEU A 704 -15.69 -39.31 -5.35
C LEU A 704 -16.30 -37.94 -5.04
N ALA A 705 -15.97 -36.90 -5.82
CA ALA A 705 -16.60 -35.59 -5.72
C ALA A 705 -18.11 -35.68 -5.97
N THR A 706 -18.53 -36.45 -6.99
CA THR A 706 -19.94 -36.69 -7.32
C THR A 706 -20.65 -37.44 -6.21
N HIS A 707 -20.01 -38.47 -5.63
CA HIS A 707 -20.55 -39.19 -4.48
C HIS A 707 -20.88 -38.24 -3.31
N TYR A 708 -19.96 -37.36 -2.93
CA TYR A 708 -20.21 -36.40 -1.85
C TYR A 708 -21.21 -35.30 -2.23
N ALA A 709 -21.27 -34.89 -3.50
CA ALA A 709 -22.33 -34.00 -3.97
C ALA A 709 -23.72 -34.63 -3.80
N ASP A 710 -23.87 -35.92 -4.08
CA ASP A 710 -25.13 -36.65 -3.86
C ASP A 710 -25.48 -36.77 -2.38
N GLN A 711 -24.49 -36.97 -1.50
CA GLN A 711 -24.69 -36.93 -0.04
C GLN A 711 -25.13 -35.54 0.44
N ALA A 712 -24.59 -34.46 -0.13
CA ALA A 712 -25.04 -33.10 0.17
C ALA A 712 -26.52 -32.90 -0.23
N ARG A 713 -26.92 -33.37 -1.42
CA ARG A 713 -28.34 -33.35 -1.83
C ARG A 713 -29.21 -34.21 -0.92
N ALA A 714 -28.69 -35.35 -0.47
CA ALA A 714 -29.41 -36.23 0.45
C ALA A 714 -29.73 -35.53 1.77
N ALA A 715 -28.78 -34.78 2.32
CA ALA A 715 -28.99 -33.99 3.53
C ALA A 715 -30.07 -32.90 3.33
N LEU A 716 -30.15 -32.27 2.15
CA LEU A 716 -31.19 -31.28 1.84
C LEU A 716 -32.60 -31.85 1.75
N ARG A 717 -32.76 -33.16 1.48
CA ARG A 717 -34.08 -33.81 1.44
C ARG A 717 -34.78 -33.85 2.81
N HIS A 718 -34.06 -33.57 3.89
CA HIS A 718 -34.62 -33.35 5.22
C HIS A 718 -35.58 -32.14 5.26
N PHE A 719 -35.36 -31.14 4.38
CA PHE A 719 -36.14 -29.91 4.32
C PHE A 719 -37.19 -29.95 3.21
N ALA A 720 -38.32 -29.28 3.46
CA ALA A 720 -39.37 -29.11 2.46
C ALA A 720 -38.85 -28.42 1.19
N PRO A 721 -39.33 -28.80 -0.01
CA PRO A 721 -39.00 -28.11 -1.25
C PRO A 721 -39.32 -26.61 -1.17
N GLY A 722 -38.45 -25.77 -1.72
CA GLY A 722 -38.63 -24.33 -1.69
C GLY A 722 -37.43 -23.57 -2.24
N PRO A 723 -37.56 -22.25 -2.47
CA PRO A 723 -36.57 -21.46 -3.20
C PRO A 723 -35.17 -21.47 -2.56
N VAL A 724 -35.09 -21.50 -1.22
CA VAL A 724 -33.80 -21.56 -0.51
C VAL A 724 -33.12 -22.92 -0.70
N ARG A 725 -33.88 -24.01 -0.61
CA ARG A 725 -33.38 -25.36 -0.86
C ARG A 725 -32.90 -25.48 -2.31
N ASP A 726 -33.68 -25.01 -3.28
CA ASP A 726 -33.31 -25.03 -4.70
C ASP A 726 -32.02 -24.24 -4.96
N SER A 727 -31.83 -23.10 -4.28
CA SER A 727 -30.59 -22.33 -4.33
C SER A 727 -29.41 -23.11 -3.75
N MET A 728 -29.60 -23.84 -2.64
CA MET A 728 -28.56 -24.70 -2.05
C MET A 728 -28.25 -25.94 -2.91
N GLU A 729 -29.22 -26.50 -3.63
CA GLU A 729 -29.00 -27.56 -4.62
C GLU A 729 -28.19 -27.04 -5.82
N ARG A 730 -28.47 -25.82 -6.31
CA ARG A 730 -27.66 -25.17 -7.36
C ARG A 730 -26.22 -24.90 -6.94
N LEU A 731 -25.95 -24.67 -5.66
CA LEU A 731 -24.57 -24.56 -5.14
C LEU A 731 -23.81 -25.89 -5.27
N VAL A 732 -24.51 -27.03 -5.16
CA VAL A 732 -23.93 -28.36 -5.42
C VAL A 732 -23.57 -28.48 -6.92
N ASP A 733 -24.47 -28.09 -7.81
CA ASP A 733 -24.21 -28.08 -9.26
C ASP A 733 -23.03 -27.18 -9.63
N HIS A 734 -22.99 -25.98 -9.05
CA HIS A 734 -21.91 -25.02 -9.27
C HIS A 734 -20.56 -25.53 -8.78
N THR A 735 -20.56 -26.33 -7.71
CA THR A 735 -19.35 -26.94 -7.17
C THR A 735 -18.74 -27.94 -8.15
N LEU A 736 -19.57 -28.78 -8.78
CA LEU A 736 -19.11 -29.76 -9.78
C LEU A 736 -18.83 -29.13 -11.16
N GLY A 737 -19.47 -28.00 -11.46
CA GLY A 737 -19.35 -27.33 -12.75
C GLY A 737 -17.97 -26.67 -13.00
N PRO A 738 -17.58 -26.51 -14.28
CA PRO A 738 -16.40 -25.72 -14.64
C PRO A 738 -16.61 -24.24 -14.26
N PRO A 739 -15.55 -23.48 -13.93
CA PRO A 739 -15.69 -22.09 -13.53
C PRO A 739 -16.32 -21.23 -14.65
N PRO A 740 -17.09 -20.19 -14.30
CA PRO A 740 -17.67 -19.28 -15.28
C PRO A 740 -16.57 -18.70 -16.19
N GLY A 741 -16.80 -18.69 -17.51
CA GLY A 741 -15.84 -18.21 -18.51
C GLY A 741 -14.86 -19.26 -19.05
N SER A 742 -15.05 -20.55 -18.73
CA SER A 742 -14.22 -21.67 -19.25
C SER A 742 -14.91 -22.54 -20.32
N ALA A 743 -15.94 -22.02 -20.99
CA ALA A 743 -16.42 -22.61 -22.24
C ALA A 743 -15.26 -22.60 -23.26
N PRO A 744 -15.04 -23.69 -24.04
CA PRO A 744 -14.07 -23.64 -25.11
C PRO A 744 -14.43 -22.49 -26.06
N ALA A 745 -13.44 -21.65 -26.37
CA ALA A 745 -13.53 -20.67 -27.44
C ALA A 745 -13.71 -21.38 -28.80
#